data_AF-A0AA88VML8-F1
#
_entry.id   AF-A0AA88VML8-F1
#
_cell.length_a   1.000
_cell.length_b   1.000
_cell.length_c   1.000
_cell.angle_alpha   90.00
_cell.angle_beta   90.00
_cell.angle_gamma   90.00
#
_symmetry.space_group_name_H-M   'P 1'
#
loop_
_entity.id
_entity.type
_entity.pdbx_description
1 polymer ?
#
loop_
_entity_poly.entity_id
_entity_poly.type
_entity_poly.pdbx_seq_one_letter_code
_entity_poly.pdbx_strand_id
1 'polypeptide(L)'
;MMTVSSGIEGALEACCAGAGAGAKLAVDFSNGVGGSNDVIIVGAGVAGSALAYTLGKDGRQVHVIERNTSMPNRIVGELLQPGGYLKLIELGLDDCLNGVDAQRVHGYAFYKNGKSIRLPYPSKNIHFDQGGRSFNNGRFVQKLREKAASLPKYLFVSFKTLHCSILFVLFTSVKLEQGTVTSLVEERGRVRGVRYKTKAGLEMTAFAPLTIVCDGCFSRLRHFLCKPKVEKPSHFVALLLENCQLPHPNLAHAVLGDPCSMVFYPISSSSVRFLLDYPGQKLPSVFNGGMARFLKAIVAPQIPPELHSAFILAIDKGQIRTMPASCMPAAPYSIPGALLLGDALNMRHPIVGGGMTVALCDIVLLRDLLRPLTNLNNSSAMAKHLELFYTKRKPVAFTLNTIAAAFYKVACDCPEEAREEIHQACFDYMSLGSIFSKELVALTSGLNTLPLNLDAAAIVFHMTLDEGFTEDSSFVVGQEFPDVKTFRKAIKEAAIAQHFEIRLIKSDLIRYFAKCASEGCPWRIRAVKLTNSPTFTIRSIGGTHTCGRNAQNGHHQASVDWIVSFIEERLRENINYKPKDILCDIRKEYGITIPYKQAWRAKERGLQAIYGSSEEGYYLLPSYCEQIKKANPGSIAELSTIGADNRFQRLFVSFYASIYGFLNGCLPIVGLGAVQLKSKYLGTLLSATSFDADGGLFPLAFGVVDVENDESWMWFLSELLRHSRLRPRRCSNLLFYHMDKKLKNSRIGQLLWKAAYSTTASGFKEKLAEIEEISSDASKWLRQFPPSLWALVYFEGTRYGHLTSNIEEFNRWILEARELPVIQVIERIHTKSMAEFEERRSNSNSWFSVLAPSAEKRMMEAMSHASTYQVLRSDEVEFEVLSAGRSDIVNIGTHSCSCRNWQLYGIPCSHAVAALVSCKKDVYAFTEKCFTVANYRETYSQEIHPIPGKIEWKREAEMPFDDDTDTRLVRPPKFRRPPGRPEKKRICVEYLNREKHTVHCSRCNQSGHYKTTCKADTMKGGIEQY
;
A
#
# COMPACT_ATOMS: atom_id res chain seq x y z
N MET A 1 31.97 -10.13 26.54
CA MET A 1 31.68 -11.45 25.97
C MET A 1 32.19 -11.47 24.53
N MET A 2 33.03 -12.43 24.18
CA MET A 2 33.48 -12.70 22.80
C MET A 2 33.12 -14.16 22.43
N THR A 3 33.49 -14.61 21.22
CA THR A 3 33.50 -16.01 20.77
C THR A 3 32.17 -16.79 20.78
N VAL A 4 31.23 -16.42 19.89
CA VAL A 4 30.33 -17.38 19.19
C VAL A 4 30.07 -16.86 17.77
N SER A 5 31.00 -17.06 16.83
CA SER A 5 30.87 -16.49 15.47
C SER A 5 31.66 -17.22 14.36
N SER A 6 32.01 -18.50 14.56
CA SER A 6 32.89 -19.26 13.65
C SER A 6 32.38 -20.67 13.29
N GLY A 7 31.12 -20.98 13.59
CA GLY A 7 30.57 -22.36 13.52
C GLY A 7 29.53 -22.63 12.42
N ILE A 8 29.27 -21.71 11.50
CA ILE A 8 28.12 -21.81 10.57
C ILE A 8 28.54 -21.97 9.09
N GLU A 9 29.69 -21.45 8.68
CA GLU A 9 30.10 -21.50 7.26
C GLU A 9 30.54 -22.92 6.82
N GLY A 10 31.21 -23.67 7.69
CA GLY A 10 31.70 -25.04 7.38
C GLY A 10 30.62 -26.12 7.23
N ALA A 11 29.34 -25.81 7.46
CA ALA A 11 28.24 -26.78 7.40
C ALA A 11 27.55 -26.86 6.02
N LEU A 12 27.83 -25.92 5.10
CA LEU A 12 27.09 -25.78 3.84
C LEU A 12 27.75 -26.47 2.62
N GLU A 13 29.05 -26.73 2.65
CA GLU A 13 29.74 -27.38 1.51
C GLU A 13 29.56 -28.91 1.48
N ALA A 14 29.33 -29.53 2.64
CA ALA A 14 29.31 -31.00 2.80
C ALA A 14 28.12 -31.70 2.10
N CYS A 15 27.07 -30.98 1.69
CA CYS A 15 25.86 -31.58 1.09
C CYS A 15 25.90 -31.67 -0.46
N CYS A 16 26.95 -31.17 -1.12
CA CYS A 16 27.01 -31.12 -2.59
C CYS A 16 27.75 -32.30 -3.26
N ALA A 17 28.39 -33.18 -2.49
CA ALA A 17 29.19 -34.30 -3.00
C ALA A 17 28.39 -35.63 -2.99
N GLY A 18 27.46 -35.83 -3.94
CA GLY A 18 26.58 -37.02 -3.85
C GLY A 18 25.68 -37.43 -5.02
N ALA A 19 25.82 -36.88 -6.25
CA ALA A 19 25.10 -37.42 -7.43
C ALA A 19 25.83 -37.06 -8.74
N GLY A 20 26.16 -38.08 -9.55
CA GLY A 20 26.91 -37.90 -10.81
C GLY A 20 26.21 -38.50 -12.03
N ALA A 21 26.64 -38.03 -13.21
CA ALA A 21 26.36 -38.56 -14.55
C ALA A 21 24.89 -38.61 -15.03
N GLY A 22 24.48 -37.58 -15.79
CA GLY A 22 23.30 -37.57 -16.68
C GLY A 22 23.49 -36.50 -17.76
N ALA A 23 23.53 -36.89 -19.04
CA ALA A 23 24.22 -36.09 -20.05
C ALA A 23 23.44 -34.89 -20.65
N LYS A 24 24.17 -33.77 -20.77
CA LYS A 24 24.09 -32.74 -21.82
C LYS A 24 22.71 -32.26 -22.30
N LEU A 25 22.29 -31.11 -21.76
CA LEU A 25 21.76 -30.01 -22.58
C LEU A 25 22.23 -28.68 -21.99
N ALA A 26 23.44 -28.27 -22.39
CA ALA A 26 24.09 -27.07 -21.86
C ALA A 26 23.61 -25.82 -22.61
N VAL A 27 22.97 -24.90 -21.86
CA VAL A 27 22.79 -23.49 -22.23
C VAL A 27 23.31 -22.69 -21.05
N ASP A 28 24.15 -21.69 -21.30
CA ASP A 28 24.92 -21.01 -20.25
C ASP A 28 24.05 -20.24 -19.25
N PHE A 29 23.95 -20.78 -18.02
CA PHE A 29 23.31 -20.12 -16.88
C PHE A 29 24.29 -19.39 -15.94
N SER A 30 25.58 -19.36 -16.28
CA SER A 30 26.67 -18.75 -15.50
C SER A 30 26.66 -17.22 -15.49
N ASN A 31 25.94 -16.55 -16.40
CA ASN A 31 25.88 -15.09 -16.52
C ASN A 31 24.55 -14.47 -16.02
N GLY A 32 23.74 -15.20 -15.25
CA GLY A 32 22.37 -14.79 -14.88
C GLY A 32 22.11 -14.39 -13.42
N VAL A 33 23.01 -14.68 -12.47
CA VAL A 33 22.72 -14.61 -11.02
C VAL A 33 23.43 -13.44 -10.32
N GLY A 34 23.25 -12.24 -10.86
CA GLY A 34 23.44 -10.99 -10.13
C GLY A 34 22.08 -10.42 -9.73
N GLY A 35 21.88 -10.11 -8.45
CA GLY A 35 20.63 -9.48 -8.00
C GLY A 35 20.39 -8.16 -8.73
N SER A 36 19.34 -8.09 -9.54
CA SER A 36 19.08 -6.94 -10.43
C SER A 36 18.65 -5.71 -9.63
N ASN A 37 19.47 -4.67 -9.62
CA ASN A 37 19.11 -3.38 -9.04
C ASN A 37 18.05 -2.70 -9.93
N ASP A 38 17.04 -2.07 -9.33
CA ASP A 38 16.09 -1.21 -10.05
C ASP A 38 16.74 0.12 -10.44
N VAL A 39 17.56 0.66 -9.54
CA VAL A 39 18.16 2.00 -9.67
C VAL A 39 19.61 2.00 -9.19
N ILE A 40 20.51 2.57 -9.98
CA ILE A 40 21.86 2.97 -9.53
C ILE A 40 21.86 4.47 -9.23
N ILE A 41 22.41 4.86 -8.08
CA ILE A 41 22.61 6.27 -7.71
C ILE A 41 24.10 6.54 -7.56
N VAL A 42 24.62 7.49 -8.34
CA VAL A 42 26.04 7.89 -8.28
C VAL A 42 26.19 9.10 -7.37
N GLY A 43 26.85 8.92 -6.22
CA GLY A 43 27.11 9.95 -5.22
C GLY A 43 26.09 9.96 -4.07
N ALA A 44 26.56 9.69 -2.85
CA ALA A 44 25.81 9.78 -1.60
C ALA A 44 26.07 11.13 -0.90
N GLY A 45 25.72 12.22 -1.58
CA GLY A 45 25.50 13.53 -0.97
C GLY A 45 24.06 13.70 -0.50
N VAL A 46 23.66 14.92 -0.09
CA VAL A 46 22.29 15.23 0.37
C VAL A 46 21.23 14.67 -0.58
N ALA A 47 21.36 14.95 -1.88
CA ALA A 47 20.42 14.51 -2.89
C ALA A 47 20.38 12.97 -3.05
N GLY A 48 21.54 12.35 -3.31
CA GLY A 48 21.60 10.90 -3.56
C GLY A 48 21.22 10.05 -2.34
N SER A 49 21.58 10.46 -1.12
CA SER A 49 21.20 9.76 0.10
C SER A 49 19.71 9.91 0.43
N ALA A 50 19.14 11.12 0.28
CA ALA A 50 17.70 11.32 0.44
C ALA A 50 16.88 10.55 -0.61
N LEU A 51 17.33 10.55 -1.87
CA LEU A 51 16.71 9.79 -2.95
C LEU A 51 16.80 8.27 -2.72
N ALA A 52 17.95 7.77 -2.26
CA ALA A 52 18.14 6.36 -1.96
C ALA A 52 17.19 5.86 -0.86
N TYR A 53 17.09 6.59 0.26
CA TYR A 53 16.11 6.30 1.31
C TYR A 53 14.68 6.33 0.75
N THR A 54 14.35 7.35 -0.05
CA THR A 54 13.00 7.54 -0.60
C THR A 54 12.59 6.39 -1.53
N LEU A 55 13.45 6.00 -2.47
CA LEU A 55 13.16 4.92 -3.41
C LEU A 55 13.18 3.54 -2.75
N GLY A 56 14.07 3.30 -1.78
CA GLY A 56 14.08 2.04 -1.00
C GLY A 56 12.86 1.88 -0.10
N LYS A 57 12.36 2.98 0.47
CA LYS A 57 11.11 3.08 1.25
C LYS A 57 9.87 2.84 0.38
N ASP A 58 9.90 3.30 -0.87
CA ASP A 58 8.91 2.99 -1.91
C ASP A 58 9.15 1.60 -2.58
N GLY A 59 10.03 0.76 -2.02
CA GLY A 59 10.16 -0.66 -2.38
C GLY A 59 11.21 -1.02 -3.44
N ARG A 60 11.97 -0.05 -3.97
CA ARG A 60 12.98 -0.29 -5.02
C ARG A 60 14.28 -0.87 -4.48
N GLN A 61 14.96 -1.67 -5.30
CA GLN A 61 16.34 -2.10 -5.08
C GLN A 61 17.32 -1.03 -5.57
N VAL A 62 17.97 -0.32 -4.65
CA VAL A 62 18.84 0.84 -4.94
C VAL A 62 20.30 0.52 -4.65
N HIS A 63 21.19 0.64 -5.64
CA HIS A 63 22.64 0.57 -5.44
C HIS A 63 23.26 1.97 -5.50
N VAL A 64 23.72 2.46 -4.35
CA VAL A 64 24.35 3.78 -4.21
C VAL A 64 25.87 3.61 -4.21
N ILE A 65 26.57 4.27 -5.13
CA ILE A 65 28.03 4.22 -5.27
C ILE A 65 28.60 5.60 -4.93
N GLU A 66 29.39 5.69 -3.85
CA GLU A 66 29.97 6.93 -3.35
C GLU A 66 31.51 6.85 -3.28
N ARG A 67 32.19 7.86 -3.83
CA ARG A 67 33.66 7.93 -3.84
C ARG A 67 34.27 7.97 -2.43
N ASN A 68 33.65 8.66 -1.49
CA ASN A 68 34.09 8.76 -0.12
C ASN A 68 32.93 8.75 0.89
N THR A 69 32.84 7.65 1.63
CA THR A 69 31.87 7.40 2.69
C THR A 69 32.20 8.10 4.01
N SER A 70 33.39 8.72 4.16
CA SER A 70 33.69 9.54 5.35
C SER A 70 32.89 10.85 5.38
N MET A 71 32.84 11.48 6.56
CA MET A 71 32.09 12.71 6.81
C MET A 71 32.56 13.87 5.91
N PRO A 72 31.71 14.47 5.06
CA PRO A 72 32.12 15.55 4.15
C PRO A 72 32.48 16.85 4.89
N ASN A 73 33.73 17.31 4.76
CA ASN A 73 34.16 18.61 5.29
C ASN A 73 33.95 19.74 4.25
N ARG A 74 32.76 20.35 4.22
CA ARG A 74 32.34 21.41 3.25
C ARG A 74 31.99 22.72 3.96
N ILE A 75 31.97 23.83 3.22
CA ILE A 75 31.55 25.18 3.67
C ILE A 75 30.24 25.67 3.02
N VAL A 76 29.50 24.75 2.40
CA VAL A 76 28.24 25.02 1.70
C VAL A 76 27.27 23.86 1.90
N GLY A 77 25.96 24.15 1.78
CA GLY A 77 24.90 23.23 2.21
C GLY A 77 24.77 23.17 3.74
N GLU A 78 25.10 24.26 4.43
CA GLU A 78 25.00 24.42 5.89
C GLU A 78 23.76 25.22 6.34
N LEU A 79 22.93 25.68 5.38
CA LEU A 79 21.65 26.35 5.61
C LEU A 79 20.59 25.77 4.65
N LEU A 80 19.48 25.28 5.21
CA LEU A 80 18.31 24.72 4.54
C LEU A 80 17.13 25.69 4.69
N GLN A 81 16.64 26.23 3.57
CA GLN A 81 15.49 27.12 3.53
C GLN A 81 14.19 26.41 3.98
N PRO A 82 13.21 27.12 4.57
CA PRO A 82 11.92 26.58 4.99
C PRO A 82 11.23 25.59 4.02
N GLY A 83 11.11 25.95 2.73
CA GLY A 83 10.51 25.06 1.73
C GLY A 83 11.27 23.74 1.54
N GLY A 84 12.58 23.77 1.70
CA GLY A 84 13.43 22.57 1.69
C GLY A 84 13.26 21.72 2.95
N TYR A 85 13.10 22.35 4.11
CA TYR A 85 12.80 21.63 5.36
C TYR A 85 11.41 20.96 5.30
N LEU A 86 10.39 21.64 4.76
CA LEU A 86 9.07 21.03 4.52
C LEU A 86 9.16 19.80 3.60
N LYS A 87 10.01 19.82 2.56
CA LYS A 87 10.24 18.62 1.73
C LYS A 87 11.06 17.54 2.44
N LEU A 88 11.95 17.89 3.36
CA LEU A 88 12.66 16.91 4.20
C LEU A 88 11.68 16.15 5.12
N ILE A 89 10.71 16.87 5.71
CA ILE A 89 9.61 16.30 6.50
C ILE A 89 8.71 15.42 5.62
N GLU A 90 8.33 15.88 4.43
CA GLU A 90 7.49 15.13 3.49
C GLU A 90 8.10 13.78 3.05
N LEU A 91 9.44 13.72 2.97
CA LEU A 91 10.18 12.48 2.70
C LEU A 91 10.32 11.58 3.95
N GLY A 92 10.11 12.11 5.15
CA GLY A 92 10.35 11.45 6.44
C GLY A 92 11.84 11.33 6.78
N LEU A 93 12.58 12.42 6.57
CA LEU A 93 14.03 12.56 6.76
C LEU A 93 14.39 13.69 7.74
N ASP A 94 13.39 14.33 8.34
CA ASP A 94 13.56 15.44 9.31
C ASP A 94 14.29 15.00 10.58
N ASP A 95 14.14 13.74 11.01
CA ASP A 95 14.87 13.17 12.14
C ASP A 95 16.39 13.05 11.90
N CYS A 96 16.86 13.20 10.65
CA CYS A 96 18.28 13.28 10.33
C CYS A 96 18.92 14.61 10.78
N LEU A 97 18.12 15.57 11.26
CA LEU A 97 18.58 16.78 11.96
C LEU A 97 18.77 16.56 13.47
N ASN A 98 18.28 15.44 14.03
CA ASN A 98 18.48 15.13 15.44
C ASN A 98 19.93 14.69 15.69
N GLY A 99 20.56 15.26 16.73
CA GLY A 99 21.93 14.93 17.11
C GLY A 99 23.03 15.48 16.19
N VAL A 100 22.72 16.34 15.20
CA VAL A 100 23.76 17.05 14.42
C VAL A 100 24.09 18.44 14.98
N ASP A 101 23.32 18.89 15.99
CA ASP A 101 23.29 20.25 16.55
C ASP A 101 22.75 21.29 15.54
N ALA A 102 21.60 20.98 14.94
CA ALA A 102 20.93 21.85 13.98
C ALA A 102 20.22 23.04 14.64
N GLN A 103 20.58 24.24 14.19
CA GLN A 103 20.06 25.52 14.67
C GLN A 103 18.81 25.94 13.88
N ARG A 104 17.91 26.68 14.53
CA ARG A 104 16.68 27.18 13.89
C ARG A 104 16.94 28.57 13.29
N VAL A 105 16.43 28.80 12.08
CA VAL A 105 16.53 30.10 11.40
C VAL A 105 15.12 30.56 11.04
N HIS A 106 14.64 31.63 11.66
CA HIS A 106 13.28 32.16 11.51
C HIS A 106 13.22 33.35 10.54
N GLY A 107 14.33 33.70 9.89
CA GLY A 107 14.41 34.73 8.87
C GLY A 107 15.81 35.32 8.78
N TYR A 108 15.90 36.54 8.24
CA TYR A 108 17.14 37.29 8.12
C TYR A 108 17.11 38.60 8.93
N ALA A 109 18.28 39.02 9.40
CA ALA A 109 18.57 40.39 9.79
C ALA A 109 19.43 41.01 8.68
N PHE A 110 18.95 42.08 8.05
CA PHE A 110 19.57 42.68 6.86
C PHE A 110 20.19 44.02 7.23
N TYR A 111 21.45 44.27 6.84
CA TYR A 111 22.26 45.40 7.29
C TYR A 111 22.82 46.22 6.12
N LYS A 112 22.80 47.55 6.26
CA LYS A 112 23.44 48.52 5.36
C LYS A 112 23.79 49.78 6.15
N ASN A 113 25.01 50.30 5.99
CA ASN A 113 25.47 51.59 6.56
C ASN A 113 25.14 51.75 8.07
N GLY A 114 25.40 50.71 8.88
CA GLY A 114 25.12 50.69 10.32
C GLY A 114 23.65 50.52 10.72
N LYS A 115 22.70 50.65 9.79
CA LYS A 115 21.26 50.37 10.00
C LYS A 115 20.97 48.89 9.80
N SER A 116 19.90 48.39 10.43
CA SER A 116 19.41 47.03 10.21
C SER A 116 17.89 46.91 10.24
N ILE A 117 17.37 45.89 9.54
CA ILE A 117 15.96 45.50 9.50
C ILE A 117 15.81 43.99 9.72
N ARG A 118 14.62 43.57 10.18
CA ARG A 118 14.30 42.15 10.45
C ARG A 118 13.28 41.64 9.43
N LEU A 119 13.65 40.56 8.74
CA LEU A 119 12.90 39.94 7.66
C LEU A 119 12.53 38.50 8.06
N PRO A 120 11.48 38.30 8.88
CA PRO A 120 11.04 36.98 9.32
C PRO A 120 10.45 36.16 8.16
N TYR A 121 10.66 34.85 8.17
CA TYR A 121 9.98 33.93 7.26
C TYR A 121 8.45 33.94 7.49
N PRO A 122 7.62 33.86 6.44
CA PRO A 122 6.18 33.90 6.57
C PRO A 122 5.63 32.61 7.21
N SER A 123 5.06 32.73 8.40
CA SER A 123 4.38 31.64 9.11
C SER A 123 2.97 31.41 8.54
N LYS A 124 2.73 30.26 7.91
CA LYS A 124 1.41 29.86 7.36
C LYS A 124 0.56 29.00 8.30
N ASN A 125 1.14 28.43 9.37
CA ASN A 125 0.41 27.63 10.39
C ASN A 125 0.93 27.95 11.79
N ILE A 126 0.01 28.10 12.75
CA ILE A 126 0.34 28.39 14.16
C ILE A 126 0.91 27.16 14.88
N HIS A 127 0.51 25.95 14.47
CA HIS A 127 0.88 24.70 15.14
C HIS A 127 2.18 24.03 14.63
N PHE A 128 2.96 24.69 13.76
CA PHE A 128 4.18 24.09 13.21
C PHE A 128 5.32 25.10 13.01
N ASP A 129 6.53 24.74 13.45
CA ASP A 129 7.75 25.51 13.24
C ASP A 129 8.21 25.41 11.78
N GLN A 130 7.85 26.43 10.99
CA GLN A 130 8.23 26.59 9.59
C GLN A 130 9.60 27.28 9.41
N GLY A 131 10.42 27.37 10.47
CA GLY A 131 11.76 27.91 10.39
C GLY A 131 12.69 27.07 9.50
N GLY A 132 13.61 27.74 8.81
CA GLY A 132 14.76 27.09 8.20
C GLY A 132 15.64 26.41 9.25
N ARG A 133 16.62 25.64 8.77
CA ARG A 133 17.53 24.84 9.60
C ARG A 133 18.96 25.02 9.12
N SER A 134 19.88 25.32 10.02
CA SER A 134 21.31 25.42 9.72
C SER A 134 22.13 24.47 10.57
N PHE A 135 23.19 23.89 10.01
CA PHE A 135 23.89 22.74 10.57
C PHE A 135 25.23 22.52 9.87
N ASN A 136 26.14 21.81 10.53
CA ASN A 136 27.31 21.27 9.85
C ASN A 136 26.91 20.28 8.74
N ASN A 137 27.24 20.58 7.48
CA ASN A 137 26.85 19.78 6.31
C ASN A 137 27.32 18.31 6.40
N GLY A 138 28.51 18.08 6.97
CA GLY A 138 29.10 16.76 7.11
C GLY A 138 28.27 15.84 8.00
N ARG A 139 27.90 16.31 9.19
CA ARG A 139 27.04 15.58 10.14
C ARG A 139 25.69 15.22 9.52
N PHE A 140 25.04 16.16 8.83
CA PHE A 140 23.75 15.94 8.19
C PHE A 140 23.80 14.92 7.05
N VAL A 141 24.79 15.01 6.15
CA VAL A 141 24.97 14.00 5.09
C VAL A 141 25.25 12.62 5.68
N GLN A 142 26.00 12.55 6.78
CA GLN A 142 26.26 11.29 7.47
C GLN A 142 24.98 10.67 8.05
N LYS A 143 24.09 11.46 8.66
CA LYS A 143 22.77 10.99 9.12
C LYS A 143 21.89 10.51 7.97
N LEU A 144 21.86 11.21 6.83
CA LEU A 144 21.12 10.76 5.65
C LEU A 144 21.65 9.40 5.09
N ARG A 145 22.96 9.17 5.13
CA ARG A 145 23.58 7.88 4.73
C ARG A 145 23.19 6.76 5.69
N GLU A 146 23.28 7.00 6.99
CA GLU A 146 22.85 6.05 8.04
C GLU A 146 21.36 5.70 7.90
N LYS A 147 20.50 6.71 7.72
CA LYS A 147 19.06 6.55 7.51
C LYS A 147 18.75 5.71 6.26
N ALA A 148 19.40 5.98 5.13
CA ALA A 148 19.24 5.20 3.91
C ALA A 148 19.66 3.73 4.08
N ALA A 149 20.80 3.49 4.74
CA ALA A 149 21.30 2.13 5.02
C ALA A 149 20.49 1.37 6.10
N SER A 150 19.73 2.08 6.93
CA SER A 150 18.90 1.50 8.01
C SER A 150 17.60 0.83 7.53
N LEU A 151 17.26 0.94 6.24
CA LEU A 151 16.05 0.33 5.68
C LEU A 151 16.06 -1.20 5.83
N PRO A 152 14.91 -1.81 6.18
CA PRO A 152 14.87 -3.22 6.56
C PRO A 152 15.22 -4.14 5.40
N LYS A 153 15.93 -5.23 5.69
CA LYS A 153 16.17 -6.30 4.72
C LYS A 153 14.84 -6.97 4.37
N TYR A 154 14.44 -6.93 3.11
CA TYR A 154 13.30 -7.68 2.61
C TYR A 154 13.64 -9.17 2.63
N LEU A 155 12.77 -9.96 3.29
CA LEU A 155 12.82 -11.41 3.32
C LEU A 155 11.79 -11.94 2.32
N PHE A 156 12.25 -12.44 1.18
CA PHE A 156 11.38 -13.13 0.23
C PHE A 156 11.20 -14.58 0.67
N VAL A 157 9.93 -15.00 0.84
CA VAL A 157 9.55 -16.39 1.09
C VAL A 157 8.86 -16.91 -0.17
N SER A 158 9.58 -17.72 -0.95
CA SER A 158 9.00 -18.42 -2.09
C SER A 158 8.36 -19.72 -1.61
N PHE A 159 7.09 -19.93 -1.97
CA PHE A 159 6.44 -21.24 -1.89
C PHE A 159 6.26 -21.77 -3.31
N LYS A 160 6.55 -23.05 -3.52
CA LYS A 160 6.08 -23.80 -4.69
C LYS A 160 5.48 -25.13 -4.26
N THR A 161 4.45 -25.56 -4.97
CA THR A 161 3.73 -26.79 -4.67
C THR A 161 4.51 -28.02 -5.18
N LEU A 162 4.43 -29.11 -4.41
CA LEU A 162 4.95 -30.46 -4.67
C LEU A 162 6.47 -30.70 -4.66
N HIS A 163 7.35 -29.83 -5.19
CA HIS A 163 8.81 -30.09 -5.21
C HIS A 163 9.71 -28.85 -5.03
N CYS A 164 10.96 -29.12 -4.61
CA CYS A 164 12.12 -28.23 -4.46
C CYS A 164 12.25 -27.37 -3.18
N SER A 165 13.49 -26.96 -2.93
CA SER A 165 14.04 -26.51 -1.65
C SER A 165 13.80 -25.02 -1.34
N ILE A 166 13.86 -24.68 -0.05
CA ILE A 166 13.78 -23.29 0.44
C ILE A 166 15.13 -22.58 0.23
N LEU A 167 15.13 -21.48 -0.51
CA LEU A 167 16.26 -20.54 -0.59
C LEU A 167 15.87 -19.23 0.11
N PHE A 168 16.52 -18.92 1.22
CA PHE A 168 16.34 -17.64 1.91
C PHE A 168 17.23 -16.57 1.27
N VAL A 169 16.64 -15.49 0.73
CA VAL A 169 17.41 -14.35 0.22
C VAL A 169 17.01 -13.07 0.96
N LEU A 170 18.00 -12.48 1.64
CA LEU A 170 17.88 -11.24 2.40
C LEU A 170 18.37 -10.07 1.55
N PHE A 171 17.46 -9.32 0.93
CA PHE A 171 17.81 -8.14 0.14
C PHE A 171 17.73 -6.86 0.99
N THR A 172 18.85 -6.15 1.14
CA THR A 172 18.84 -4.75 1.59
C THR A 172 18.27 -3.87 0.47
N SER A 173 17.16 -3.15 0.72
CA SER A 173 16.53 -2.25 -0.26
C SER A 173 17.49 -1.17 -0.78
N VAL A 174 18.47 -0.78 0.05
CA VAL A 174 19.54 0.14 -0.31
C VAL A 174 20.89 -0.50 0.00
N LYS A 175 21.70 -0.72 -1.04
CA LYS A 175 23.12 -1.09 -0.93
C LYS A 175 23.96 0.18 -1.09
N LEU A 176 24.66 0.61 -0.04
CA LEU A 176 25.63 1.72 -0.10
C LEU A 176 27.05 1.15 -0.21
N GLU A 177 27.78 1.52 -1.27
CA GLU A 177 29.11 1.00 -1.58
C GLU A 177 30.13 2.12 -1.80
N GLN A 178 31.37 1.92 -1.33
CA GLN A 178 32.46 2.87 -1.56
C GLN A 178 33.19 2.57 -2.88
N GLY A 179 33.00 3.44 -3.86
CA GLY A 179 33.63 3.34 -5.17
C GLY A 179 33.53 4.62 -6.01
N THR A 180 34.44 4.80 -6.95
CA THR A 180 34.47 5.93 -7.87
C THR A 180 34.00 5.49 -9.26
N VAL A 181 32.81 5.95 -9.67
CA VAL A 181 32.31 5.72 -11.04
C VAL A 181 33.20 6.42 -12.06
N THR A 182 33.56 5.70 -13.13
CA THR A 182 34.45 6.16 -14.20
C THR A 182 33.70 6.49 -15.50
N SER A 183 32.65 5.71 -15.82
CA SER A 183 31.84 5.89 -17.03
C SER A 183 30.45 5.26 -16.86
N LEU A 184 29.49 5.74 -17.65
CA LEU A 184 28.21 5.07 -17.85
C LEU A 184 28.41 3.85 -18.79
N VAL A 185 27.56 2.83 -18.63
CA VAL A 185 27.46 1.72 -19.58
C VAL A 185 26.26 1.97 -20.48
N GLU A 186 26.49 2.05 -21.79
CA GLU A 186 25.46 2.30 -22.79
C GLU A 186 25.37 1.15 -23.78
N GLU A 187 24.14 0.73 -24.08
CA GLU A 187 23.82 -0.30 -25.06
C GLU A 187 22.69 0.21 -25.97
N ARG A 188 22.95 0.26 -27.28
CA ARG A 188 21.95 0.63 -28.30
C ARG A 188 21.23 1.98 -28.01
N GLY A 189 21.95 3.00 -27.54
CA GLY A 189 21.37 4.31 -27.20
C GLY A 189 20.67 4.38 -25.85
N ARG A 190 20.75 3.34 -25.00
CA ARG A 190 20.21 3.34 -23.63
C ARG A 190 21.31 3.09 -22.61
N VAL A 191 21.35 3.90 -21.55
CA VAL A 191 22.18 3.63 -20.37
C VAL A 191 21.61 2.44 -19.60
N ARG A 192 22.47 1.47 -19.28
CA ARG A 192 22.16 0.19 -18.62
C ARG A 192 22.87 0.01 -17.27
N GLY A 193 23.79 0.90 -16.92
CA GLY A 193 24.61 0.74 -15.72
C GLY A 193 25.77 1.71 -15.65
N VAL A 194 26.75 1.38 -14.81
CA VAL A 194 27.99 2.14 -14.60
C VAL A 194 29.19 1.21 -14.44
N ARG A 195 30.37 1.68 -14.89
CA ARG A 195 31.68 1.12 -14.50
C ARG A 195 32.28 1.97 -13.39
N TYR A 196 32.85 1.32 -12.37
CA TYR A 196 33.41 1.99 -11.20
C TYR A 196 34.62 1.25 -10.64
N LYS A 197 35.50 1.98 -9.96
CA LYS A 197 36.61 1.40 -9.18
C LYS A 197 36.21 1.33 -7.72
N THR A 198 36.28 0.13 -7.15
CA THR A 198 36.09 -0.09 -5.71
C THR A 198 37.19 0.58 -4.89
N LYS A 199 37.02 0.65 -3.55
CA LYS A 199 38.10 1.08 -2.64
C LYS A 199 39.41 0.27 -2.81
N ALA A 200 39.33 -0.98 -3.25
CA ALA A 200 40.48 -1.85 -3.51
C ALA A 200 41.11 -1.64 -4.90
N GLY A 201 40.65 -0.67 -5.70
CA GLY A 201 41.15 -0.38 -7.04
C GLY A 201 40.58 -1.26 -8.16
N LEU A 202 39.98 -2.41 -7.81
CA LEU A 202 39.31 -3.33 -8.75
C LEU A 202 38.21 -2.61 -9.53
N GLU A 203 38.22 -2.77 -10.86
CA GLU A 203 37.15 -2.32 -11.75
C GLU A 203 35.95 -3.28 -11.69
N MET A 204 34.77 -2.71 -11.48
CA MET A 204 33.49 -3.40 -11.38
C MET A 204 32.47 -2.74 -12.29
N THR A 205 31.49 -3.53 -12.75
CA THR A 205 30.32 -3.05 -13.49
C THR A 205 29.07 -3.33 -12.67
N ALA A 206 28.17 -2.35 -12.55
CA ALA A 206 26.85 -2.53 -11.96
C ALA A 206 25.78 -2.15 -12.99
N PHE A 207 24.72 -2.96 -13.08
CA PHE A 207 23.61 -2.76 -14.02
C PHE A 207 22.31 -2.39 -13.28
N ALA A 208 21.49 -1.55 -13.93
CA ALA A 208 20.15 -1.18 -13.52
C ALA A 208 19.32 -0.65 -14.72
N PRO A 209 17.99 -0.76 -14.70
CA PRO A 209 17.11 -0.10 -15.66
C PRO A 209 17.23 1.43 -15.69
N LEU A 210 17.63 2.06 -14.58
CA LEU A 210 17.78 3.51 -14.41
C LEU A 210 19.05 3.86 -13.63
N THR A 211 19.88 4.76 -14.16
CA THR A 211 21.06 5.33 -13.51
C THR A 211 20.85 6.81 -13.23
N ILE A 212 20.99 7.25 -11.98
CA ILE A 212 20.78 8.62 -11.53
C ILE A 212 22.11 9.21 -11.04
N VAL A 213 22.54 10.30 -11.66
CA VAL A 213 23.83 10.95 -11.43
C VAL A 213 23.66 12.14 -10.48
N CYS A 214 24.22 12.02 -9.28
CA CYS A 214 24.11 12.95 -8.15
C CYS A 214 25.49 13.40 -7.59
N ASP A 215 26.56 13.28 -8.38
CA ASP A 215 27.96 13.51 -7.94
C ASP A 215 28.34 15.01 -7.73
N GLY A 216 27.38 15.92 -7.89
CA GLY A 216 27.40 17.27 -7.33
C GLY A 216 28.05 18.34 -8.21
N CYS A 217 28.44 19.47 -7.61
CA CYS A 217 28.97 20.65 -8.33
C CYS A 217 30.26 20.37 -9.11
N PHE A 218 31.06 19.39 -8.68
CA PHE A 218 32.24 18.90 -9.41
C PHE A 218 31.98 17.58 -10.15
N SER A 219 30.74 17.36 -10.61
CA SER A 219 30.34 16.17 -11.35
C SER A 219 31.27 15.89 -12.52
N ARG A 220 31.81 14.67 -12.56
CA ARG A 220 32.62 14.19 -13.70
C ARG A 220 31.72 13.62 -14.79
N LEU A 221 30.57 13.06 -14.43
CA LEU A 221 29.68 12.36 -15.35
C LEU A 221 28.72 13.27 -16.12
N ARG A 222 28.52 14.53 -15.69
CA ARG A 222 27.58 15.46 -16.35
C ARG A 222 27.76 15.60 -17.87
N HIS A 223 29.00 15.48 -18.37
CA HIS A 223 29.31 15.67 -19.79
C HIS A 223 28.79 14.56 -20.72
N PHE A 224 28.47 13.37 -20.17
CA PHE A 224 27.77 12.33 -20.92
C PHE A 224 26.27 12.65 -21.12
N LEU A 225 25.69 13.51 -20.27
CA LEU A 225 24.25 13.72 -20.16
C LEU A 225 23.80 15.18 -20.42
N CYS A 226 24.73 16.10 -20.66
CA CYS A 226 24.48 17.49 -21.06
C CYS A 226 25.73 18.12 -21.71
N LYS A 227 25.58 19.30 -22.34
CA LYS A 227 26.71 20.19 -22.66
C LYS A 227 26.82 21.27 -21.56
N PRO A 228 27.66 21.09 -20.53
CA PRO A 228 27.64 21.97 -19.36
C PRO A 228 28.21 23.36 -19.68
N LYS A 229 27.42 24.40 -19.41
CA LYS A 229 27.86 25.80 -19.34
C LYS A 229 28.02 26.19 -17.87
N VAL A 230 29.22 26.00 -17.31
CA VAL A 230 29.51 26.33 -15.91
C VAL A 230 30.20 27.69 -15.84
N GLU A 231 29.49 28.66 -15.31
CA GLU A 231 29.98 30.01 -15.05
C GLU A 231 30.45 30.12 -13.59
N LYS A 232 31.48 30.93 -13.34
CA LYS A 232 32.05 31.19 -12.01
C LYS A 232 32.08 32.70 -11.76
N PRO A 233 30.93 33.34 -11.50
CA PRO A 233 30.84 34.79 -11.35
C PRO A 233 31.70 35.34 -10.19
N SER A 234 31.71 34.63 -9.06
CA SER A 234 32.34 35.09 -7.81
C SER A 234 32.93 33.92 -7.00
N HIS A 235 33.51 34.24 -5.84
CA HIS A 235 34.14 33.28 -4.95
C HIS A 235 33.70 33.47 -3.49
N PHE A 236 33.16 32.41 -2.90
CA PHE A 236 32.86 32.38 -1.47
C PHE A 236 34.14 32.20 -0.65
N VAL A 237 34.34 33.07 0.34
CA VAL A 237 35.39 32.99 1.37
C VAL A 237 34.71 32.72 2.72
N ALA A 238 35.18 31.73 3.47
CA ALA A 238 34.54 31.23 4.68
C ALA A 238 35.47 31.27 5.89
N LEU A 239 34.91 31.64 7.03
CA LEU A 239 35.52 31.51 8.36
C LEU A 239 34.57 30.74 9.30
N LEU A 240 35.09 30.32 10.45
CA LEU A 240 34.31 29.78 11.57
C LEU A 240 34.53 30.68 12.79
N LEU A 241 33.47 31.33 13.26
CA LEU A 241 33.49 32.15 14.47
C LEU A 241 33.01 31.26 15.63
N GLU A 242 33.86 31.04 16.61
CA GLU A 242 33.59 30.19 17.78
C GLU A 242 33.18 31.05 18.98
N ASN A 243 32.28 30.53 19.82
CA ASN A 243 31.82 31.16 21.07
C ASN A 243 31.28 32.59 20.90
N CYS A 244 30.63 32.86 19.75
CA CYS A 244 30.07 34.15 19.38
C CYS A 244 28.55 34.06 19.24
N GLN A 245 27.81 35.05 19.78
CA GLN A 245 26.36 35.15 19.63
C GLN A 245 26.01 36.16 18.53
N LEU A 246 25.00 35.83 17.71
CA LEU A 246 24.48 36.73 16.69
C LEU A 246 23.61 37.83 17.34
N PRO A 247 23.68 39.10 16.88
CA PRO A 247 22.91 40.22 17.45
C PRO A 247 21.40 39.99 17.56
N HIS A 248 20.83 39.10 16.74
CA HIS A 248 19.43 38.72 16.76
C HIS A 248 19.29 37.19 16.77
N PRO A 249 18.93 36.56 17.91
CA PRO A 249 18.80 35.10 18.01
C PRO A 249 17.84 34.50 16.97
N ASN A 250 18.20 33.33 16.44
CA ASN A 250 17.47 32.60 15.39
C ASN A 250 17.28 33.36 14.06
N LEU A 251 17.99 34.46 13.79
CA LEU A 251 18.08 35.06 12.46
C LEU A 251 19.47 34.80 11.85
N ALA A 252 19.55 34.75 10.52
CA ALA A 252 20.82 34.83 9.79
C ALA A 252 21.10 36.29 9.40
N HIS A 253 22.34 36.75 9.50
CA HIS A 253 22.68 38.17 9.34
C HIS A 253 23.33 38.39 7.98
N ALA A 254 22.67 39.13 7.08
CA ALA A 254 23.22 39.50 5.78
C ALA A 254 23.57 41.00 5.78
N VAL A 255 24.75 41.34 5.25
CA VAL A 255 25.25 42.72 5.17
C VAL A 255 25.57 43.04 3.71
N LEU A 256 24.98 44.12 3.19
CA LEU A 256 25.34 44.69 1.88
C LEU A 256 26.56 45.60 2.05
N GLY A 257 27.74 44.97 2.11
CA GLY A 257 29.03 45.66 2.10
C GLY A 257 29.48 46.05 0.70
N ASP A 258 30.54 46.85 0.64
CA ASP A 258 31.22 47.28 -0.58
C ASP A 258 32.71 46.84 -0.55
N PRO A 259 33.24 46.16 -1.59
CA PRO A 259 32.56 45.62 -2.77
C PRO A 259 31.88 44.26 -2.52
N CYS A 260 31.91 43.74 -1.29
CA CYS A 260 31.53 42.36 -0.99
C CYS A 260 30.31 42.27 -0.07
N SER A 261 29.27 41.56 -0.51
CA SER A 261 28.19 41.11 0.36
C SER A 261 28.63 39.93 1.25
N MET A 262 28.11 39.87 2.47
CA MET A 262 28.48 38.85 3.46
C MET A 262 27.28 38.34 4.28
N VAL A 263 27.36 37.10 4.74
CA VAL A 263 26.30 36.43 5.50
C VAL A 263 26.88 35.65 6.69
N PHE A 264 26.27 35.81 7.87
CA PHE A 264 26.54 35.04 9.08
C PHE A 264 25.33 34.17 9.43
N TYR A 265 25.55 32.93 9.86
CA TYR A 265 24.48 32.07 10.39
C TYR A 265 25.03 31.01 11.36
N PRO A 266 24.24 30.58 12.37
CA PRO A 266 24.72 29.63 13.37
C PRO A 266 24.67 28.20 12.79
N ILE A 267 25.73 27.40 12.94
CA ILE A 267 25.80 26.01 12.42
C ILE A 267 25.94 24.95 13.52
N SER A 268 26.13 25.41 14.76
CA SER A 268 26.07 24.66 16.02
C SER A 268 25.73 25.64 17.15
N SER A 269 25.46 25.15 18.36
CA SER A 269 25.25 25.98 19.55
C SER A 269 26.48 26.83 19.94
N SER A 270 27.65 26.44 19.43
CA SER A 270 28.97 27.00 19.76
C SER A 270 29.61 27.80 18.63
N SER A 271 29.03 27.80 17.42
CA SER A 271 29.76 28.26 16.22
C SER A 271 28.89 28.86 15.13
N VAL A 272 29.33 30.01 14.63
CA VAL A 272 28.73 30.78 13.55
C VAL A 272 29.59 30.65 12.30
N ARG A 273 28.97 30.29 11.17
CA ARG A 273 29.59 30.38 9.85
C ARG A 273 29.55 31.85 9.41
N PHE A 274 30.69 32.37 8.99
CA PHE A 274 30.79 33.56 8.15
C PHE A 274 31.04 33.13 6.70
N LEU A 275 30.32 33.73 5.75
CA LEU A 275 30.58 33.68 4.32
C LEU A 275 30.67 35.10 3.76
N LEU A 276 31.72 35.38 3.01
CA LEU A 276 31.86 36.55 2.14
C LEU A 276 31.68 36.10 0.69
N ASP A 277 30.96 36.86 -0.13
CA ASP A 277 31.01 36.72 -1.58
C ASP A 277 31.96 37.76 -2.17
N TYR A 278 33.06 37.29 -2.78
CA TYR A 278 34.07 38.13 -3.41
C TYR A 278 33.81 38.23 -4.92
N PRO A 279 33.40 39.41 -5.44
CA PRO A 279 33.22 39.59 -6.88
C PRO A 279 34.59 39.60 -7.58
N GLY A 280 34.69 38.85 -8.67
CA GLY A 280 35.88 38.83 -9.53
C GLY A 280 36.59 37.47 -9.63
N GLN A 281 37.32 37.31 -10.73
CA GLN A 281 37.90 36.03 -11.13
C GLN A 281 39.17 35.63 -10.35
N LYS A 282 39.89 36.60 -9.76
CA LYS A 282 41.18 36.37 -9.10
C LYS A 282 41.12 36.78 -7.63
N LEU A 283 41.01 35.79 -6.75
CA LEU A 283 41.06 35.96 -5.29
C LEU A 283 42.44 36.48 -4.82
N PRO A 284 42.48 37.32 -3.77
CA PRO A 284 43.65 37.49 -2.92
C PRO A 284 44.13 36.13 -2.37
N SER A 285 45.44 35.87 -2.39
CA SER A 285 45.97 34.57 -1.97
C SER A 285 45.83 34.37 -0.46
N VAL A 286 45.38 33.18 -0.05
CA VAL A 286 45.33 32.75 1.35
C VAL A 286 46.74 32.44 1.86
N PHE A 287 47.56 31.75 1.06
CA PHE A 287 48.89 31.26 1.45
C PHE A 287 49.90 32.36 1.80
N ASN A 288 49.76 33.57 1.24
CA ASN A 288 50.65 34.70 1.54
C ASN A 288 50.00 35.78 2.45
N GLY A 289 48.92 35.41 3.16
CA GLY A 289 48.17 36.32 4.02
C GLY A 289 47.49 37.49 3.29
N GLY A 290 47.45 37.50 1.95
CA GLY A 290 46.76 38.53 1.17
C GLY A 290 45.27 38.59 1.48
N MET A 291 44.62 37.43 1.57
CA MET A 291 43.21 37.33 1.97
C MET A 291 42.99 37.80 3.43
N ALA A 292 43.88 37.43 4.36
CA ALA A 292 43.77 37.88 5.75
C ALA A 292 43.87 39.41 5.88
N ARG A 293 44.78 40.04 5.13
CA ARG A 293 44.91 41.50 5.06
C ARG A 293 43.68 42.16 4.44
N PHE A 294 43.14 41.61 3.35
CA PHE A 294 41.90 42.11 2.73
C PHE A 294 40.71 42.05 3.71
N LEU A 295 40.53 40.91 4.40
CA LEU A 295 39.45 40.75 5.38
C LEU A 295 39.59 41.73 6.56
N LYS A 296 40.81 42.00 7.05
CA LYS A 296 41.04 42.98 8.13
C LYS A 296 40.89 44.44 7.69
N ALA A 297 41.34 44.79 6.48
CA ALA A 297 41.37 46.19 6.03
C ALA A 297 40.05 46.67 5.41
N ILE A 298 39.37 45.81 4.62
CA ILE A 298 38.19 46.19 3.85
C ILE A 298 36.90 45.68 4.49
N VAL A 299 36.89 44.43 4.96
CA VAL A 299 35.66 43.75 5.39
C VAL A 299 35.36 44.01 6.88
N ALA A 300 36.37 43.98 7.76
CA ALA A 300 36.17 44.17 9.20
C ALA A 300 35.45 45.48 9.57
N PRO A 301 35.76 46.66 8.98
CA PRO A 301 35.06 47.91 9.29
C PRO A 301 33.55 47.92 8.97
N GLN A 302 33.07 46.94 8.19
CA GLN A 302 31.68 46.85 7.73
C GLN A 302 30.86 45.80 8.51
N ILE A 303 31.48 45.09 9.46
CA ILE A 303 30.86 44.03 10.25
C ILE A 303 30.19 44.63 11.51
N PRO A 304 28.99 44.14 11.90
CA PRO A 304 28.33 44.58 13.14
C PRO A 304 29.28 44.51 14.36
N PRO A 305 29.36 45.55 15.21
CA PRO A 305 30.37 45.66 16.28
C PRO A 305 30.43 44.44 17.22
N GLU A 306 29.29 43.80 17.47
CA GLU A 306 29.16 42.62 18.32
C GLU A 306 29.87 41.38 17.75
N LEU A 307 30.01 41.31 16.42
CA LEU A 307 30.66 40.21 15.69
C LEU A 307 32.14 40.49 15.41
N HIS A 308 32.57 41.76 15.46
CA HIS A 308 33.90 42.20 15.04
C HIS A 308 35.04 41.45 15.76
N SER A 309 35.00 41.37 17.09
CA SER A 309 36.06 40.71 17.88
C SER A 309 36.20 39.22 17.55
N ALA A 310 35.08 38.51 17.38
CA ALA A 310 35.09 37.09 16.99
C ALA A 310 35.56 36.88 15.54
N PHE A 311 35.24 37.82 14.64
CA PHE A 311 35.70 37.82 13.25
C PHE A 311 37.22 37.97 13.15
N ILE A 312 37.82 38.94 13.84
CA ILE A 312 39.28 39.13 13.87
C ILE A 312 39.98 37.87 14.41
N LEU A 313 39.51 37.31 15.52
CA LEU A 313 40.04 36.06 16.08
C LEU A 313 39.91 34.86 15.11
N ALA A 314 38.86 34.81 14.30
CA ALA A 314 38.69 33.77 13.28
C ALA A 314 39.66 33.94 12.08
N ILE A 315 40.06 35.17 11.74
CA ILE A 315 41.13 35.42 10.76
C ILE A 315 42.48 34.99 11.32
N ASP A 316 42.79 35.35 12.58
CA ASP A 316 44.09 35.07 13.20
C ASP A 316 44.31 33.58 13.50
N LYS A 317 43.23 32.79 13.62
CA LYS A 317 43.28 31.32 13.59
C LYS A 317 43.70 30.74 12.22
N GLY A 318 43.76 31.54 11.16
CA GLY A 318 44.28 31.17 9.84
C GLY A 318 43.43 30.19 9.01
N GLN A 319 42.29 29.70 9.53
CA GLN A 319 41.47 28.66 8.87
C GLN A 319 40.57 29.21 7.75
N ILE A 320 41.11 30.09 6.90
CA ILE A 320 40.39 30.69 5.77
C ILE A 320 40.17 29.65 4.68
N ARG A 321 38.91 29.44 4.28
CA ARG A 321 38.54 28.48 3.22
C ARG A 321 37.88 29.20 2.06
N THR A 322 38.07 28.73 0.83
CA THR A 322 37.47 29.33 -0.37
C THR A 322 36.78 28.28 -1.25
N MET A 323 35.76 28.70 -2.00
CA MET A 323 35.10 27.88 -3.01
C MET A 323 34.50 28.78 -4.11
N PRO A 324 34.63 28.44 -5.42
CA PRO A 324 33.98 29.21 -6.49
C PRO A 324 32.45 29.10 -6.39
N ALA A 325 31.76 30.24 -6.37
CA ALA A 325 30.33 30.28 -6.58
C ALA A 325 30.08 29.93 -8.05
N SER A 326 29.30 28.87 -8.31
CA SER A 326 29.18 28.27 -9.64
C SER A 326 27.72 28.26 -10.10
N CYS A 327 27.46 28.79 -11.30
CA CYS A 327 26.15 28.80 -11.94
C CYS A 327 26.13 27.85 -13.14
N MET A 328 25.02 27.12 -13.34
CA MET A 328 24.84 26.26 -14.51
C MET A 328 23.34 26.01 -14.77
N PRO A 329 22.79 26.45 -15.92
CA PRO A 329 21.40 26.19 -16.28
C PRO A 329 21.15 24.70 -16.56
N ALA A 330 19.90 24.26 -16.38
CA ALA A 330 19.50 22.89 -16.67
C ALA A 330 19.32 22.67 -18.18
N ALA A 331 20.29 22.04 -18.84
CA ALA A 331 20.23 21.66 -20.26
C ALA A 331 20.59 20.17 -20.50
N PRO A 332 19.86 19.21 -19.89
CA PRO A 332 20.10 17.79 -20.07
C PRO A 332 19.66 17.28 -21.45
N TYR A 333 20.30 16.21 -21.91
CA TYR A 333 19.84 15.42 -23.04
C TYR A 333 18.79 14.37 -22.58
N SER A 334 17.79 14.07 -23.41
CA SER A 334 16.87 12.94 -23.16
C SER A 334 17.57 11.64 -23.56
N ILE A 335 18.27 11.01 -22.62
CA ILE A 335 19.00 9.75 -22.82
C ILE A 335 18.27 8.65 -22.04
N PRO A 336 17.70 7.63 -22.71
CA PRO A 336 16.99 6.54 -22.06
C PRO A 336 17.82 5.85 -20.97
N GLY A 337 17.22 5.65 -19.80
CA GLY A 337 17.86 4.98 -18.66
C GLY A 337 18.83 5.85 -17.85
N ALA A 338 18.96 7.15 -18.14
CA ALA A 338 19.81 8.07 -17.38
C ALA A 338 19.08 9.34 -16.91
N LEU A 339 19.49 9.86 -15.74
CA LEU A 339 18.99 11.13 -15.20
C LEU A 339 20.11 11.89 -14.47
N LEU A 340 20.19 13.21 -14.63
CA LEU A 340 21.00 14.10 -13.77
C LEU A 340 20.11 14.68 -12.67
N LEU A 341 20.63 14.84 -11.44
CA LEU A 341 19.88 15.46 -10.33
C LEU A 341 20.77 16.31 -9.40
N GLY A 342 20.20 17.36 -8.80
CA GLY A 342 20.92 18.32 -7.94
C GLY A 342 21.96 19.14 -8.73
N ASP A 343 23.08 19.49 -8.08
CA ASP A 343 24.18 20.27 -8.70
C ASP A 343 24.84 19.57 -9.93
N ALA A 344 24.57 18.29 -10.16
CA ALA A 344 24.94 17.60 -11.40
C ALA A 344 24.05 18.04 -12.59
N LEU A 345 22.80 18.43 -12.34
CA LEU A 345 21.83 18.94 -13.32
C LEU A 345 21.77 20.47 -13.41
N ASN A 346 21.78 21.18 -12.27
CA ASN A 346 21.54 22.62 -12.22
C ASN A 346 22.22 23.24 -11.00
N MET A 347 23.11 24.20 -11.23
CA MET A 347 23.75 24.99 -10.19
C MET A 347 23.25 26.43 -10.26
N ARG A 348 23.15 27.09 -9.10
CA ARG A 348 22.65 28.46 -8.93
C ARG A 348 23.56 29.23 -7.99
N HIS A 349 23.50 30.55 -8.01
CA HIS A 349 24.31 31.34 -7.10
C HIS A 349 23.97 31.00 -5.63
N PRO A 350 24.95 30.64 -4.78
CA PRO A 350 24.68 30.13 -3.43
C PRO A 350 24.15 31.16 -2.42
N ILE A 351 24.16 32.46 -2.76
CA ILE A 351 23.71 33.57 -1.89
C ILE A 351 22.32 33.37 -1.25
N VAL A 352 21.36 32.75 -1.95
CA VAL A 352 20.01 32.47 -1.42
C VAL A 352 19.86 31.08 -0.77
N GLY A 353 20.92 30.25 -0.71
CA GLY A 353 20.88 28.91 -0.08
C GLY A 353 20.00 27.85 -0.77
N GLY A 354 19.29 28.18 -1.86
CA GLY A 354 18.21 27.36 -2.43
C GLY A 354 18.60 26.01 -3.08
N GLY A 355 19.89 25.64 -3.12
CA GLY A 355 20.37 24.42 -3.79
C GLY A 355 19.80 23.13 -3.20
N MET A 356 19.84 22.98 -1.87
CA MET A 356 19.26 21.80 -1.19
C MET A 356 17.73 21.76 -1.33
N THR A 357 17.06 22.91 -1.30
CA THR A 357 15.61 23.02 -1.50
C THR A 357 15.19 22.48 -2.86
N VAL A 358 15.84 22.92 -3.94
CA VAL A 358 15.52 22.42 -5.30
C VAL A 358 15.83 20.93 -5.43
N ALA A 359 16.94 20.44 -4.85
CA ALA A 359 17.25 19.01 -4.86
C ALA A 359 16.18 18.17 -4.14
N LEU A 360 15.65 18.62 -2.99
CA LEU A 360 14.58 17.92 -2.26
C LEU A 360 13.23 18.00 -2.99
N CYS A 361 12.90 19.13 -3.62
CA CYS A 361 11.74 19.25 -4.50
C CYS A 361 11.84 18.34 -5.75
N ASP A 362 13.02 18.25 -6.37
CA ASP A 362 13.28 17.33 -7.48
C ASP A 362 13.10 15.86 -7.05
N ILE A 363 13.53 15.49 -5.83
CA ILE A 363 13.38 14.13 -5.29
C ILE A 363 11.91 13.79 -5.03
N VAL A 364 11.14 14.71 -4.46
CA VAL A 364 9.68 14.56 -4.27
C VAL A 364 8.97 14.36 -5.62
N LEU A 365 9.27 15.20 -6.61
CA LEU A 365 8.69 15.08 -7.95
C LEU A 365 9.09 13.76 -8.64
N LEU A 366 10.36 13.35 -8.52
CA LEU A 366 10.85 12.11 -9.13
C LEU A 366 10.27 10.86 -8.45
N ARG A 367 10.15 10.86 -7.13
CA ARG A 367 9.44 9.81 -6.35
C ARG A 367 8.04 9.60 -6.90
N ASP A 368 7.25 10.67 -7.02
CA ASP A 368 5.85 10.57 -7.42
C ASP A 368 5.68 10.25 -8.91
N LEU A 369 6.66 10.57 -9.76
CA LEU A 369 6.69 10.13 -11.16
C LEU A 369 7.16 8.67 -11.35
N LEU A 370 8.02 8.15 -10.45
CA LEU A 370 8.49 6.75 -10.51
C LEU A 370 7.58 5.78 -9.74
N ARG A 371 6.73 6.25 -8.83
CA ARG A 371 5.81 5.40 -8.04
C ARG A 371 4.82 4.59 -8.90
N PRO A 372 4.19 5.14 -9.97
CA PRO A 372 3.27 4.36 -10.82
C PRO A 372 3.95 3.30 -11.71
N LEU A 373 5.27 3.42 -11.95
CA LEU A 373 6.01 2.55 -12.87
C LEU A 373 6.39 1.23 -12.19
N THR A 374 5.49 0.24 -12.15
CA THR A 374 5.77 -1.08 -11.55
C THR A 374 7.10 -1.68 -12.03
N ASN A 375 7.37 -1.70 -13.35
CA ASN A 375 8.61 -2.21 -13.94
C ASN A 375 9.43 -1.11 -14.65
N LEU A 376 10.60 -0.77 -14.10
CA LEU A 376 11.49 0.27 -14.64
C LEU A 376 12.21 -0.13 -15.95
N ASN A 377 12.12 -1.40 -16.38
CA ASN A 377 12.68 -1.83 -17.66
C ASN A 377 11.94 -1.27 -18.88
N ASN A 378 10.64 -0.90 -18.74
CA ASN A 378 9.84 -0.35 -19.83
C ASN A 378 10.44 1.00 -20.31
N SER A 379 11.14 0.97 -21.45
CA SER A 379 11.87 2.12 -22.00
C SER A 379 10.95 3.29 -22.35
N SER A 380 9.82 3.02 -23.01
CA SER A 380 8.86 4.03 -23.46
C SER A 380 8.21 4.74 -22.26
N ALA A 381 7.70 3.95 -21.30
CA ALA A 381 7.10 4.50 -20.09
C ALA A 381 8.13 5.28 -19.25
N MET A 382 9.36 4.75 -19.10
CA MET A 382 10.45 5.44 -18.39
C MET A 382 10.79 6.78 -19.04
N ALA A 383 11.05 6.81 -20.36
CA ALA A 383 11.40 8.04 -21.08
C ALA A 383 10.33 9.14 -20.89
N LYS A 384 9.05 8.80 -21.08
CA LYS A 384 7.92 9.71 -20.85
C LYS A 384 7.91 10.30 -19.44
N HIS A 385 8.24 9.52 -18.40
CA HIS A 385 8.29 10.03 -17.02
C HIS A 385 9.53 10.88 -16.71
N LEU A 386 10.68 10.60 -17.33
CA LEU A 386 11.88 11.44 -17.21
C LEU A 386 11.70 12.79 -17.93
N GLU A 387 11.01 12.82 -19.07
CA GLU A 387 10.66 14.06 -19.78
C GLU A 387 9.59 14.87 -19.04
N LEU A 388 8.62 14.19 -18.42
CA LEU A 388 7.69 14.82 -17.47
C LEU A 388 8.40 15.38 -16.24
N PHE A 389 9.46 14.74 -15.72
CA PHE A 389 10.27 15.29 -14.64
C PHE A 389 10.97 16.59 -15.06
N TYR A 390 11.70 16.57 -16.18
CA TYR A 390 12.39 17.76 -16.70
C TYR A 390 11.42 18.90 -17.08
N THR A 391 10.15 18.59 -17.36
CA THR A 391 9.10 19.59 -17.60
C THR A 391 8.49 20.11 -16.30
N LYS A 392 8.00 19.24 -15.41
CA LYS A 392 7.30 19.62 -14.16
C LYS A 392 8.21 20.28 -13.13
N ARG A 393 9.54 20.09 -13.18
CA ARG A 393 10.48 20.80 -12.30
C ARG A 393 10.70 22.27 -12.66
N LYS A 394 10.35 22.69 -13.89
CA LYS A 394 10.66 24.03 -14.42
C LYS A 394 10.17 25.17 -13.51
N PRO A 395 8.93 25.19 -12.99
CA PRO A 395 8.43 26.27 -12.12
C PRO A 395 9.32 26.53 -10.90
N VAL A 396 9.50 25.52 -10.04
CA VAL A 396 10.29 25.63 -8.80
C VAL A 396 11.76 25.95 -9.11
N ALA A 397 12.33 25.27 -10.10
CA ALA A 397 13.72 25.47 -10.48
C ALA A 397 13.95 26.87 -11.09
N PHE A 398 13.02 27.39 -11.88
CA PHE A 398 13.08 28.72 -12.49
C PHE A 398 13.02 29.83 -11.42
N THR A 399 11.97 29.85 -10.59
CA THR A 399 11.80 30.89 -9.55
C THR A 399 13.04 31.02 -8.67
N LEU A 400 13.56 29.91 -8.14
CA LEU A 400 14.76 29.90 -7.29
C LEU A 400 16.09 30.03 -8.07
N ASN A 401 16.09 30.05 -9.41
CA ASN A 401 17.28 30.36 -10.25
C ASN A 401 17.30 31.86 -10.55
N THR A 402 16.19 32.38 -11.07
CA THR A 402 16.00 33.79 -11.43
C THR A 402 16.24 34.70 -10.22
N ILE A 403 15.68 34.35 -9.06
CA ILE A 403 15.87 35.12 -7.82
C ILE A 403 17.32 35.05 -7.31
N ALA A 404 17.98 33.89 -7.41
CA ALA A 404 19.40 33.76 -7.05
C ALA A 404 20.31 34.64 -7.91
N ALA A 405 20.01 34.73 -9.22
CA ALA A 405 20.73 35.59 -10.16
C ALA A 405 20.42 37.08 -9.95
N ALA A 406 19.16 37.43 -9.67
CA ALA A 406 18.76 38.81 -9.38
C ALA A 406 19.42 39.34 -8.11
N PHE A 407 19.40 38.58 -7.01
CA PHE A 407 20.09 38.95 -5.77
C PHE A 407 21.60 39.10 -5.98
N TYR A 408 22.24 38.20 -6.72
CA TYR A 408 23.68 38.32 -7.05
C TYR A 408 23.98 39.61 -7.85
N LYS A 409 23.16 39.94 -8.85
CA LYS A 409 23.30 41.19 -9.62
C LYS A 409 23.13 42.45 -8.79
N VAL A 410 22.18 42.45 -7.86
CA VAL A 410 21.95 43.59 -6.96
C VAL A 410 23.08 43.75 -5.94
N ALA A 411 23.62 42.64 -5.41
CA ALA A 411 24.45 42.63 -4.20
C ALA A 411 25.97 42.46 -4.45
N CYS A 412 26.39 42.10 -5.67
CA CYS A 412 27.78 41.77 -6.01
C CYS A 412 28.20 42.15 -7.45
N ASP A 413 27.29 42.11 -8.43
CA ASP A 413 27.55 42.27 -9.88
C ASP A 413 26.88 43.53 -10.45
N CYS A 414 26.93 44.60 -9.65
CA CYS A 414 26.47 45.95 -9.97
C CYS A 414 27.67 46.89 -10.25
N PRO A 415 27.54 47.85 -11.19
CA PRO A 415 28.60 48.82 -11.49
C PRO A 415 29.01 49.59 -10.24
N GLU A 416 30.32 49.84 -10.07
CA GLU A 416 30.89 50.48 -8.88
C GLU A 416 30.28 51.87 -8.62
N GLU A 417 30.12 52.66 -9.69
CA GLU A 417 29.47 53.99 -9.68
C GLU A 417 28.00 53.97 -9.19
N ALA A 418 27.28 52.86 -9.40
CA ALA A 418 25.85 52.72 -9.08
C ALA A 418 25.57 51.82 -7.86
N ARG A 419 26.61 51.18 -7.29
CA ARG A 419 26.47 50.16 -6.25
C ARG A 419 25.79 50.69 -5.00
N GLU A 420 26.18 51.89 -4.55
CA GLU A 420 25.63 52.46 -3.32
C GLU A 420 24.14 52.76 -3.44
N GLU A 421 23.71 53.36 -4.56
CA GLU A 421 22.30 53.63 -4.84
C GLU A 421 21.48 52.34 -4.94
N ILE A 422 22.00 51.32 -5.63
CA ILE A 422 21.35 50.01 -5.78
C ILE A 422 21.26 49.28 -4.43
N HIS A 423 22.31 49.30 -3.61
CA HIS A 423 22.31 48.69 -2.28
C HIS A 423 21.38 49.43 -1.32
N GLN A 424 21.33 50.76 -1.37
CA GLN A 424 20.47 51.58 -0.52
C GLN A 424 19.00 51.43 -0.92
N ALA A 425 18.66 51.50 -2.21
CA ALA A 425 17.30 51.25 -2.70
C ALA A 425 16.80 49.83 -2.39
N CYS A 426 17.69 48.83 -2.44
CA CYS A 426 17.39 47.45 -2.02
C CYS A 426 17.04 47.37 -0.52
N PHE A 427 17.84 48.03 0.33
CA PHE A 427 17.59 48.11 1.77
C PHE A 427 16.28 48.86 2.09
N ASP A 428 16.03 49.98 1.41
CA ASP A 428 14.84 50.80 1.62
C ASP A 428 13.57 50.09 1.15
N TYR A 429 13.60 49.40 0.00
CA TYR A 429 12.48 48.56 -0.46
C TYR A 429 12.11 47.47 0.56
N MET A 430 13.12 46.80 1.15
CA MET A 430 12.88 45.83 2.21
C MET A 430 12.37 46.48 3.52
N SER A 431 12.73 47.75 3.75
CA SER A 431 12.29 48.55 4.92
C SER A 431 10.83 49.00 4.84
N LEU A 432 10.21 49.04 3.65
CA LEU A 432 8.78 49.34 3.46
C LEU A 432 7.82 48.31 4.11
N GLY A 433 8.32 47.13 4.48
CA GLY A 433 7.55 46.12 5.19
C GLY A 433 6.39 45.53 4.37
N SER A 434 5.22 45.42 5.00
CA SER A 434 3.94 44.95 4.43
C SER A 434 4.01 43.71 3.51
N ILE A 435 3.50 43.79 2.29
CA ILE A 435 3.41 42.68 1.31
C ILE A 435 4.76 42.46 0.62
N PHE A 436 5.41 43.55 0.18
CA PHE A 436 6.65 43.55 -0.59
C PHE A 436 7.77 42.71 0.06
N SER A 437 8.02 42.95 1.35
CA SER A 437 9.01 42.17 2.13
C SER A 437 8.59 40.70 2.32
N LYS A 438 7.30 40.44 2.59
CA LYS A 438 6.78 39.08 2.83
C LYS A 438 6.85 38.20 1.59
N GLU A 439 6.57 38.74 0.41
CA GLU A 439 6.61 37.99 -0.84
C GLU A 439 8.04 37.65 -1.25
N LEU A 440 8.96 38.62 -1.17
CA LEU A 440 10.39 38.40 -1.43
C LEU A 440 10.98 37.32 -0.51
N VAL A 441 10.59 37.33 0.78
CA VAL A 441 10.99 36.30 1.75
C VAL A 441 10.26 34.97 1.51
N ALA A 442 8.99 34.96 1.08
CA ALA A 442 8.26 33.74 0.70
C ALA A 442 8.89 33.02 -0.50
N LEU A 443 9.38 33.78 -1.48
CA LEU A 443 10.02 33.25 -2.68
C LEU A 443 11.45 32.74 -2.38
N THR A 444 12.28 33.51 -1.68
CA THR A 444 13.65 33.10 -1.31
C THR A 444 13.68 31.90 -0.35
N SER A 445 12.71 31.79 0.56
CA SER A 445 12.53 30.62 1.43
C SER A 445 11.98 29.38 0.71
N GLY A 446 11.51 29.51 -0.54
CA GLY A 446 10.86 28.43 -1.30
C GLY A 446 9.48 28.03 -0.76
N LEU A 447 8.81 28.91 0.02
CA LEU A 447 7.43 28.73 0.52
C LEU A 447 6.36 29.24 -0.46
N ASN A 448 6.78 29.98 -1.50
CA ASN A 448 6.03 30.28 -2.71
C ASN A 448 6.90 29.94 -3.93
N THR A 449 6.35 29.17 -4.87
CA THR A 449 7.08 28.65 -6.05
C THR A 449 6.22 28.64 -7.32
N LEU A 450 5.10 29.36 -7.33
CA LEU A 450 4.24 29.50 -8.50
C LEU A 450 4.74 30.64 -9.40
N PRO A 451 5.00 30.40 -10.70
CA PRO A 451 5.34 31.47 -11.64
C PRO A 451 4.22 32.50 -11.78
N LEU A 452 2.95 32.07 -11.69
CA LEU A 452 1.78 32.94 -11.74
C LEU A 452 1.64 33.88 -10.52
N ASN A 453 2.44 33.69 -9.45
CA ASN A 453 2.58 34.69 -8.39
C ASN A 453 3.60 35.79 -8.76
N LEU A 454 3.99 35.87 -10.04
CA LEU A 454 4.50 37.08 -10.69
C LEU A 454 3.36 37.86 -11.40
N ASP A 455 2.20 37.23 -11.64
CA ASP A 455 1.11 37.68 -12.52
C ASP A 455 -0.29 37.46 -11.87
N ALA A 456 -0.56 38.11 -10.72
CA ALA A 456 -1.72 37.81 -9.86
C ALA A 456 -3.09 38.36 -10.36
N ALA A 457 -3.49 38.10 -11.62
CA ALA A 457 -4.63 38.77 -12.26
C ALA A 457 -5.50 37.90 -13.21
N ALA A 458 -6.12 36.81 -12.73
CA ALA A 458 -7.08 36.03 -13.55
C ALA A 458 -8.07 35.10 -12.77
N ILE A 459 -8.95 35.61 -11.90
CA ILE A 459 -10.05 34.79 -11.30
C ILE A 459 -11.38 35.58 -11.18
N VAL A 460 -12.17 35.63 -12.27
CA VAL A 460 -13.62 35.95 -12.25
C VAL A 460 -14.31 35.27 -13.45
N PHE A 461 -15.17 34.26 -13.24
CA PHE A 461 -16.33 33.92 -14.12
C PHE A 461 -17.20 32.74 -13.63
N HIS A 462 -18.53 32.83 -13.86
CA HIS A 462 -19.61 31.80 -13.88
C HIS A 462 -20.01 30.96 -12.62
N MET A 463 -21.33 30.82 -12.37
CA MET A 463 -22.13 29.56 -12.56
C MET A 463 -23.66 29.67 -12.21
N THR A 464 -24.49 28.72 -12.73
CA THR A 464 -26.00 28.57 -12.75
C THR A 464 -26.39 27.12 -13.20
N LEU A 465 -27.61 26.50 -13.21
CA LEU A 465 -29.04 26.74 -12.81
C LEU A 465 -29.84 25.36 -12.77
N ASP A 466 -31.16 25.36 -12.45
CA ASP A 466 -32.09 24.21 -12.18
C ASP A 466 -32.94 23.69 -13.40
N GLU A 467 -34.01 22.85 -13.41
CA GLU A 467 -35.01 22.25 -12.45
C GLU A 467 -35.75 20.98 -13.07
N GLY A 468 -36.79 20.34 -12.45
CA GLY A 468 -37.74 19.38 -13.12
C GLY A 468 -38.52 18.30 -12.27
N PHE A 469 -39.72 17.80 -12.74
CA PHE A 469 -40.65 16.81 -12.08
C PHE A 469 -41.71 16.07 -13.01
N THR A 470 -42.31 14.87 -12.69
CA THR A 470 -43.27 14.04 -13.55
C THR A 470 -44.20 12.93 -12.87
N GLU A 471 -45.04 12.17 -13.67
CA GLU A 471 -45.75 10.82 -13.49
C GLU A 471 -47.25 10.73 -12.98
N ASP A 472 -48.20 9.75 -13.23
CA ASP A 472 -48.47 8.62 -14.21
C ASP A 472 -50.01 8.26 -14.46
N SER A 473 -50.55 7.00 -14.41
CA SER A 473 -51.68 6.50 -15.29
C SER A 473 -52.65 5.31 -14.87
N SER A 474 -53.74 5.02 -15.63
CA SER A 474 -54.61 3.79 -15.56
C SER A 474 -55.48 3.49 -16.84
N PHE A 475 -56.15 2.32 -16.96
CA PHE A 475 -56.62 1.72 -18.25
C PHE A 475 -58.07 2.00 -18.74
N VAL A 476 -58.23 2.58 -19.96
CA VAL A 476 -59.52 2.97 -20.58
C VAL A 476 -59.50 2.85 -22.12
N VAL A 477 -60.65 2.81 -22.81
CA VAL A 477 -60.69 3.06 -24.28
C VAL A 477 -60.35 4.54 -24.53
N GLY A 478 -59.46 4.81 -25.48
CA GLY A 478 -58.86 6.14 -25.66
C GLY A 478 -57.64 6.40 -24.78
N GLN A 479 -57.31 5.52 -23.82
CA GLN A 479 -56.04 5.57 -23.09
C GLN A 479 -54.86 5.31 -24.04
N GLU A 480 -53.75 5.97 -23.75
CA GLU A 480 -52.54 6.02 -24.55
C GLU A 480 -51.36 5.37 -23.83
N PHE A 481 -50.48 4.71 -24.59
CA PHE A 481 -49.22 4.14 -24.11
C PHE A 481 -48.06 4.78 -24.83
N PRO A 482 -46.96 5.15 -24.15
CA PRO A 482 -45.77 5.71 -24.80
C PRO A 482 -45.25 4.85 -25.96
N ASP A 483 -45.38 3.52 -25.87
CA ASP A 483 -44.97 2.60 -26.92
C ASP A 483 -45.72 1.24 -26.91
N VAL A 484 -45.49 0.46 -27.98
CA VAL A 484 -46.08 -0.87 -28.15
C VAL A 484 -45.59 -1.92 -27.14
N LYS A 485 -44.38 -1.79 -26.58
CA LYS A 485 -43.87 -2.71 -25.55
C LYS A 485 -44.62 -2.51 -24.24
N THR A 486 -44.86 -1.26 -23.83
CA THR A 486 -45.58 -0.93 -22.58
C THR A 486 -47.02 -1.46 -22.65
N PHE A 487 -47.73 -1.22 -23.77
CA PHE A 487 -49.04 -1.84 -24.01
C PHE A 487 -48.98 -3.39 -24.01
N ARG A 488 -47.97 -3.99 -24.66
CA ARG A 488 -47.75 -5.46 -24.69
C ARG A 488 -47.36 -6.07 -23.34
N LYS A 489 -46.84 -5.29 -22.40
CA LYS A 489 -46.55 -5.72 -21.02
C LYS A 489 -47.88 -5.82 -20.27
N ALA A 490 -48.57 -4.70 -20.13
CA ALA A 490 -49.77 -4.61 -19.30
C ALA A 490 -50.93 -5.49 -19.78
N ILE A 491 -51.12 -5.67 -21.10
CA ILE A 491 -52.15 -6.59 -21.60
C ILE A 491 -51.89 -8.06 -21.19
N LYS A 492 -50.62 -8.47 -21.03
CA LYS A 492 -50.29 -9.83 -20.54
C LYS A 492 -50.53 -9.93 -19.04
N GLU A 493 -50.17 -8.90 -18.30
CA GLU A 493 -50.38 -8.84 -16.84
C GLU A 493 -51.88 -8.89 -16.53
N ALA A 494 -52.69 -8.11 -17.24
CA ALA A 494 -54.15 -8.19 -17.18
C ALA A 494 -54.69 -9.59 -17.55
N ALA A 495 -54.16 -10.23 -18.60
CA ALA A 495 -54.62 -11.55 -19.02
C ALA A 495 -54.28 -12.67 -18.03
N ILE A 496 -53.11 -12.60 -17.38
CA ILE A 496 -52.69 -13.58 -16.38
C ILE A 496 -53.45 -13.36 -15.06
N ALA A 497 -53.66 -12.11 -14.64
CA ALA A 497 -54.48 -11.76 -13.49
C ALA A 497 -55.98 -12.11 -13.66
N GLN A 498 -56.47 -12.11 -14.91
CA GLN A 498 -57.84 -12.50 -15.26
C GLN A 498 -57.95 -13.96 -15.76
N HIS A 499 -56.85 -14.73 -15.68
CA HIS A 499 -56.75 -16.15 -16.03
C HIS A 499 -57.27 -16.54 -17.43
N PHE A 500 -56.86 -15.81 -18.49
CA PHE A 500 -57.21 -16.16 -19.87
C PHE A 500 -56.00 -16.17 -20.82
N GLU A 501 -56.00 -17.12 -21.76
CA GLU A 501 -55.00 -17.17 -22.83
C GLU A 501 -55.32 -16.16 -23.96
N ILE A 502 -54.29 -15.43 -24.42
CA ILE A 502 -54.36 -14.51 -25.56
C ILE A 502 -53.96 -15.23 -26.85
N ARG A 503 -54.84 -15.22 -27.87
CA ARG A 503 -54.51 -15.58 -29.25
C ARG A 503 -54.38 -14.31 -30.10
N LEU A 504 -53.17 -14.05 -30.58
CA LEU A 504 -52.88 -12.97 -31.51
C LEU A 504 -53.63 -13.15 -32.84
N ILE A 505 -54.17 -12.06 -33.38
CA ILE A 505 -54.76 -12.03 -34.73
C ILE A 505 -53.82 -11.25 -35.67
N LYS A 506 -53.38 -10.05 -35.28
CA LYS A 506 -52.32 -9.27 -35.95
C LYS A 506 -51.51 -8.49 -34.91
N SER A 507 -50.20 -8.39 -35.10
CA SER A 507 -49.31 -7.58 -34.27
C SER A 507 -48.12 -7.11 -35.10
N ASP A 508 -48.24 -5.92 -35.69
CA ASP A 508 -47.19 -5.26 -36.48
C ASP A 508 -46.62 -4.05 -35.71
N LEU A 509 -45.92 -3.12 -36.40
CA LEU A 509 -45.35 -1.89 -35.81
C LEU A 509 -46.36 -0.73 -35.67
N ILE A 510 -47.59 -0.91 -36.19
CA ILE A 510 -48.63 0.12 -36.31
C ILE A 510 -49.89 -0.28 -35.53
N ARG A 511 -50.17 -1.57 -35.37
CA ARG A 511 -51.43 -2.08 -34.82
C ARG A 511 -51.27 -3.44 -34.13
N TYR A 512 -51.93 -3.58 -32.99
CA TYR A 512 -52.00 -4.79 -32.20
C TYR A 512 -53.47 -5.19 -32.03
N PHE A 513 -53.82 -6.41 -32.43
CA PHE A 513 -55.17 -6.96 -32.37
C PHE A 513 -55.14 -8.41 -31.90
N ALA A 514 -55.84 -8.68 -30.81
CA ALA A 514 -55.86 -9.97 -30.15
C ALA A 514 -57.27 -10.34 -29.66
N LYS A 515 -57.50 -11.63 -29.47
CA LYS A 515 -58.71 -12.20 -28.86
C LYS A 515 -58.34 -13.22 -27.78
N CYS A 516 -59.33 -13.68 -27.02
CA CYS A 516 -59.15 -14.86 -26.18
C CYS A 516 -58.87 -16.11 -27.06
N ALA A 517 -58.04 -17.03 -26.57
CA ALA A 517 -57.71 -18.27 -27.28
C ALA A 517 -58.80 -19.34 -27.16
N SER A 518 -59.63 -19.28 -26.11
CA SER A 518 -60.75 -20.20 -25.88
C SER A 518 -61.80 -20.09 -26.99
N GLU A 519 -62.25 -21.24 -27.50
CA GLU A 519 -63.25 -21.30 -28.56
C GLU A 519 -64.61 -20.78 -28.07
N GLY A 520 -65.31 -20.03 -28.92
CA GLY A 520 -66.56 -19.34 -28.56
C GLY A 520 -66.41 -18.05 -27.72
N CYS A 521 -65.24 -17.74 -27.16
CA CYS A 521 -65.07 -16.54 -26.32
C CYS A 521 -65.08 -15.23 -27.15
N PRO A 522 -65.95 -14.24 -26.86
CA PRO A 522 -66.12 -13.07 -27.72
C PRO A 522 -65.13 -11.92 -27.45
N TRP A 523 -64.40 -11.96 -26.34
CA TRP A 523 -63.44 -10.91 -25.94
C TRP A 523 -62.33 -10.66 -26.97
N ARG A 524 -62.13 -9.38 -27.29
CA ARG A 524 -61.15 -8.86 -28.25
C ARG A 524 -60.73 -7.44 -27.91
N ILE A 525 -59.48 -7.10 -28.21
CA ILE A 525 -58.89 -5.77 -27.97
C ILE A 525 -58.01 -5.33 -29.14
N ARG A 526 -58.10 -4.05 -29.50
CA ARG A 526 -57.38 -3.40 -30.60
C ARG A 526 -56.72 -2.10 -30.13
N ALA A 527 -55.39 -2.03 -30.22
CA ALA A 527 -54.62 -0.80 -30.07
C ALA A 527 -53.92 -0.43 -31.39
N VAL A 528 -53.74 0.86 -31.64
CA VAL A 528 -53.18 1.40 -32.89
C VAL A 528 -52.26 2.58 -32.56
N LYS A 529 -51.10 2.63 -33.24
CA LYS A 529 -50.13 3.71 -33.17
C LYS A 529 -50.72 5.02 -33.69
N LEU A 530 -50.39 6.14 -33.05
CA LEU A 530 -50.70 7.47 -33.54
C LEU A 530 -49.78 7.89 -34.71
N THR A 531 -50.29 8.77 -35.57
CA THR A 531 -49.50 9.42 -36.62
C THR A 531 -48.41 10.28 -35.97
N ASN A 532 -47.18 10.22 -36.49
CA ASN A 532 -46.01 11.00 -36.04
C ASN A 532 -45.60 10.87 -34.56
N SER A 533 -46.16 9.92 -33.80
CA SER A 533 -45.85 9.70 -32.38
C SER A 533 -45.53 8.22 -32.12
N PRO A 534 -44.64 7.83 -31.18
CA PRO A 534 -44.43 6.42 -30.80
C PRO A 534 -45.67 5.78 -30.15
N THR A 535 -46.57 6.63 -29.66
CA THR A 535 -47.71 6.33 -28.79
C THR A 535 -48.74 5.38 -29.41
N PHE A 536 -49.28 4.46 -28.62
CA PHE A 536 -50.34 3.52 -28.97
C PHE A 536 -51.62 3.80 -28.18
N THR A 537 -52.71 4.16 -28.87
CA THR A 537 -54.04 4.36 -28.26
C THR A 537 -54.87 3.08 -28.30
N ILE A 538 -55.59 2.76 -27.22
CA ILE A 538 -56.62 1.70 -27.24
C ILE A 538 -57.82 2.19 -28.06
N ARG A 539 -58.06 1.56 -29.22
CA ARG A 539 -59.13 1.95 -30.16
C ARG A 539 -60.43 1.17 -30.00
N SER A 540 -60.37 -0.06 -29.50
CA SER A 540 -61.56 -0.76 -29.01
C SER A 540 -61.22 -1.92 -28.06
N ILE A 541 -62.10 -2.12 -27.09
CA ILE A 541 -62.25 -3.35 -26.29
C ILE A 541 -63.69 -3.81 -26.56
N GLY A 542 -63.93 -5.11 -26.73
CA GLY A 542 -65.27 -5.61 -27.04
C GLY A 542 -65.49 -7.07 -26.70
N GLY A 543 -66.68 -7.40 -26.20
CA GLY A 543 -67.02 -8.70 -25.65
C GLY A 543 -66.47 -8.90 -24.24
N THR A 544 -67.24 -9.53 -23.37
CA THR A 544 -66.80 -10.01 -22.05
C THR A 544 -66.14 -11.39 -22.17
N HIS A 545 -65.40 -11.83 -21.15
CA HIS A 545 -64.89 -13.19 -21.10
C HIS A 545 -66.01 -14.17 -20.74
N THR A 546 -66.21 -15.19 -21.58
CA THR A 546 -67.13 -16.33 -21.31
C THR A 546 -66.38 -17.62 -21.01
N CYS A 547 -65.04 -17.60 -21.05
CA CYS A 547 -64.18 -18.73 -20.74
C CYS A 547 -63.97 -18.91 -19.22
N GLY A 548 -64.14 -20.14 -18.72
CA GLY A 548 -63.84 -20.50 -17.32
C GLY A 548 -62.33 -20.54 -17.00
N ARG A 549 -61.99 -20.42 -15.71
CA ARG A 549 -60.61 -20.30 -15.17
C ARG A 549 -59.79 -21.62 -15.23
N ASN A 550 -59.64 -22.22 -16.41
CA ASN A 550 -58.93 -23.50 -16.60
C ASN A 550 -57.39 -23.33 -16.65
N ALA A 551 -56.77 -23.01 -15.50
CA ALA A 551 -55.33 -22.74 -15.38
C ALA A 551 -54.44 -23.96 -15.00
N GLN A 552 -55.00 -25.17 -14.90
CA GLN A 552 -54.29 -26.31 -14.28
C GLN A 552 -53.12 -26.89 -15.10
N ASN A 553 -53.18 -26.83 -16.43
CA ASN A 553 -52.19 -27.47 -17.33
C ASN A 553 -51.21 -26.47 -17.97
N GLY A 554 -50.76 -25.49 -17.18
CA GLY A 554 -49.82 -24.45 -17.62
C GLY A 554 -50.50 -23.30 -18.37
N HIS A 555 -49.71 -22.30 -18.76
CA HIS A 555 -50.20 -21.07 -19.38
C HIS A 555 -49.12 -20.52 -20.33
N HIS A 556 -49.39 -20.41 -21.63
CA HIS A 556 -48.41 -20.05 -22.66
C HIS A 556 -47.88 -18.61 -22.52
N GLN A 557 -48.65 -17.73 -21.88
CA GLN A 557 -48.30 -16.33 -21.65
C GLN A 557 -47.38 -16.15 -20.43
N ALA A 558 -47.27 -17.16 -19.55
CA ALA A 558 -46.31 -17.22 -18.44
C ALA A 558 -44.87 -17.51 -18.95
N SER A 559 -44.33 -16.61 -19.77
CA SER A 559 -42.98 -16.74 -20.33
C SER A 559 -41.91 -16.66 -19.24
N VAL A 560 -40.67 -17.05 -19.58
CA VAL A 560 -39.50 -16.89 -18.68
C VAL A 560 -39.37 -15.44 -18.19
N ASP A 561 -39.75 -14.46 -19.01
CA ASP A 561 -39.63 -13.03 -18.71
C ASP A 561 -40.80 -12.51 -17.84
N TRP A 562 -41.98 -13.12 -17.93
CA TRP A 562 -43.06 -12.91 -16.96
C TRP A 562 -42.71 -13.56 -15.61
N ILE A 563 -42.13 -14.77 -15.62
CA ILE A 563 -41.64 -15.41 -14.40
C ILE A 563 -40.55 -14.53 -13.75
N VAL A 564 -39.66 -13.90 -14.54
CA VAL A 564 -38.66 -12.93 -14.03
C VAL A 564 -39.35 -11.77 -13.31
N SER A 565 -40.30 -11.09 -13.95
CA SER A 565 -41.00 -9.94 -13.32
C SER A 565 -41.78 -10.32 -12.05
N PHE A 566 -42.26 -11.56 -11.94
CA PHE A 566 -42.85 -12.07 -10.71
C PHE A 566 -41.82 -12.36 -9.59
N ILE A 567 -40.68 -12.97 -9.92
CA ILE A 567 -39.68 -13.36 -8.92
C ILE A 567 -38.66 -12.26 -8.61
N GLU A 568 -38.70 -11.12 -9.28
CA GLU A 568 -37.63 -10.11 -9.19
C GLU A 568 -37.48 -9.57 -7.76
N GLU A 569 -38.58 -9.13 -7.14
CA GLU A 569 -38.59 -8.64 -5.76
C GLU A 569 -38.15 -9.74 -4.77
N ARG A 570 -38.69 -10.96 -4.92
CA ARG A 570 -38.33 -12.12 -4.07
C ARG A 570 -36.87 -12.57 -4.27
N LEU A 571 -36.23 -12.26 -5.40
CA LEU A 571 -34.79 -12.47 -5.63
C LEU A 571 -33.93 -11.33 -5.08
N ARG A 572 -34.45 -10.09 -4.98
CA ARG A 572 -33.82 -8.98 -4.27
C ARG A 572 -33.83 -9.24 -2.75
N GLU A 573 -34.94 -9.73 -2.21
CA GLU A 573 -35.06 -10.17 -0.81
C GLU A 573 -34.22 -11.43 -0.52
N ASN A 574 -34.29 -12.44 -1.40
CA ASN A 574 -33.72 -13.76 -1.14
C ASN A 574 -33.03 -14.35 -2.39
N ILE A 575 -31.75 -14.00 -2.54
CA ILE A 575 -30.85 -14.56 -3.58
C ILE A 575 -30.82 -16.11 -3.56
N ASN A 576 -31.11 -16.76 -2.43
CA ASN A 576 -31.11 -18.22 -2.30
C ASN A 576 -32.42 -18.90 -2.75
N TYR A 577 -33.50 -18.15 -2.98
CA TYR A 577 -34.83 -18.62 -3.42
C TYR A 577 -34.72 -19.65 -4.55
N LYS A 578 -35.11 -20.92 -4.31
CA LYS A 578 -34.70 -22.03 -5.16
C LYS A 578 -35.65 -22.19 -6.35
N PRO A 579 -35.22 -22.78 -7.48
CA PRO A 579 -36.13 -23.11 -8.57
C PRO A 579 -37.28 -24.05 -8.20
N LYS A 580 -37.24 -24.76 -7.05
CA LYS A 580 -38.39 -25.50 -6.51
C LYS A 580 -39.41 -24.60 -5.80
N ASP A 581 -38.91 -23.55 -5.16
CA ASP A 581 -39.69 -22.64 -4.32
C ASP A 581 -40.52 -21.73 -5.25
N ILE A 582 -39.91 -21.26 -6.34
CA ILE A 582 -40.56 -20.59 -7.49
C ILE A 582 -41.75 -21.39 -8.06
N LEU A 583 -41.64 -22.73 -8.16
CA LEU A 583 -42.75 -23.58 -8.62
C LEU A 583 -43.91 -23.64 -7.62
N CYS A 584 -43.63 -23.49 -6.34
CA CYS A 584 -44.64 -23.55 -5.29
C CYS A 584 -45.45 -22.26 -5.27
N ASP A 585 -44.78 -21.11 -5.33
CA ASP A 585 -45.42 -19.81 -5.17
C ASP A 585 -46.27 -19.40 -6.38
N ILE A 586 -45.78 -19.60 -7.62
CA ILE A 586 -46.59 -19.33 -8.84
C ILE A 586 -47.89 -20.16 -8.82
N ARG A 587 -47.83 -21.38 -8.28
CA ARG A 587 -48.99 -22.27 -8.14
C ARG A 587 -49.95 -21.84 -7.01
N LYS A 588 -49.46 -21.26 -5.91
CA LYS A 588 -50.31 -20.69 -4.84
C LYS A 588 -51.04 -19.43 -5.32
N GLU A 589 -50.33 -18.57 -6.04
CA GLU A 589 -50.71 -17.16 -6.23
C GLU A 589 -51.51 -16.93 -7.52
N TYR A 590 -51.12 -17.59 -8.62
CA TYR A 590 -51.82 -17.51 -9.90
C TYR A 590 -52.53 -18.82 -10.29
N GLY A 591 -52.37 -19.90 -9.51
CA GLY A 591 -52.94 -21.21 -9.80
C GLY A 591 -52.24 -22.02 -10.90
N ILE A 592 -51.17 -21.48 -11.49
CA ILE A 592 -50.52 -22.02 -12.71
C ILE A 592 -49.37 -22.97 -12.33
N THR A 593 -49.19 -24.06 -13.09
CA THR A 593 -48.02 -24.94 -12.99
C THR A 593 -47.05 -24.69 -14.15
N ILE A 594 -45.75 -24.51 -13.85
CA ILE A 594 -44.68 -24.31 -14.87
C ILE A 594 -43.56 -25.38 -14.76
N PRO A 595 -42.76 -25.63 -15.82
CA PRO A 595 -41.66 -26.60 -15.77
C PRO A 595 -40.44 -26.12 -14.98
N TYR A 596 -39.79 -27.02 -14.22
CA TYR A 596 -38.55 -26.73 -13.47
C TYR A 596 -37.42 -26.10 -14.33
N LYS A 597 -37.28 -26.50 -15.61
CA LYS A 597 -36.31 -25.91 -16.53
C LYS A 597 -36.60 -24.44 -16.86
N GLN A 598 -37.88 -24.02 -16.85
CA GLN A 598 -38.24 -22.61 -16.98
C GLN A 598 -37.98 -21.86 -15.68
N ALA A 599 -38.39 -22.39 -14.52
CA ALA A 599 -38.10 -21.78 -13.22
C ALA A 599 -36.60 -21.55 -12.96
N TRP A 600 -35.73 -22.51 -13.35
CA TRP A 600 -34.29 -22.30 -13.28
C TRP A 600 -33.81 -21.21 -14.26
N ARG A 601 -34.21 -21.26 -15.53
CA ARG A 601 -33.85 -20.22 -16.53
C ARG A 601 -34.35 -18.82 -16.13
N ALA A 602 -35.52 -18.73 -15.50
CA ALA A 602 -36.07 -17.49 -14.99
C ALA A 602 -35.25 -16.98 -13.81
N LYS A 603 -34.82 -17.83 -12.87
CA LYS A 603 -33.89 -17.43 -11.82
C LYS A 603 -32.58 -16.88 -12.39
N GLU A 604 -31.94 -17.58 -13.33
CA GLU A 604 -30.69 -17.10 -13.92
C GLU A 604 -30.89 -15.77 -14.67
N ARG A 605 -32.01 -15.58 -15.39
CA ARG A 605 -32.36 -14.30 -16.02
C ARG A 605 -32.70 -13.20 -15.01
N GLY A 606 -33.36 -13.51 -13.90
CA GLY A 606 -33.72 -12.55 -12.86
C GLY A 606 -32.50 -12.06 -12.11
N LEU A 607 -31.58 -12.96 -11.75
CA LEU A 607 -30.26 -12.58 -11.22
C LEU A 607 -29.46 -11.74 -12.23
N GLN A 608 -29.55 -12.05 -13.52
CA GLN A 608 -28.95 -11.23 -14.59
C GLN A 608 -29.63 -9.86 -14.76
N ALA A 609 -30.94 -9.74 -14.50
CA ALA A 609 -31.66 -8.46 -14.56
C ALA A 609 -31.29 -7.55 -13.37
N ILE A 610 -31.30 -8.12 -12.15
CA ILE A 610 -30.97 -7.39 -10.92
C ILE A 610 -29.48 -6.99 -10.90
N TYR A 611 -28.57 -7.95 -11.07
CA TYR A 611 -27.14 -7.71 -10.88
C TYR A 611 -26.38 -7.40 -12.18
N GLY A 612 -27.00 -7.60 -13.34
CA GLY A 612 -26.35 -7.50 -14.64
C GLY A 612 -25.71 -8.81 -15.12
N SER A 613 -25.14 -8.77 -16.33
CA SER A 613 -24.40 -9.93 -16.85
C SER A 613 -23.04 -10.08 -16.15
N SER A 614 -22.48 -11.30 -16.16
CA SER A 614 -21.11 -11.50 -15.64
C SER A 614 -20.08 -10.68 -16.42
N GLU A 615 -20.28 -10.49 -17.73
CA GLU A 615 -19.48 -9.63 -18.60
C GLU A 615 -19.56 -8.15 -18.20
N GLU A 616 -20.76 -7.60 -18.02
CA GLU A 616 -21.03 -6.25 -17.48
C GLU A 616 -20.36 -6.06 -16.11
N GLY A 617 -20.34 -7.10 -15.28
CA GLY A 617 -19.63 -7.11 -14.01
C GLY A 617 -18.11 -6.94 -14.11
N TYR A 618 -17.47 -7.22 -15.26
CA TYR A 618 -16.07 -6.85 -15.50
C TYR A 618 -15.93 -5.47 -16.15
N TYR A 619 -16.83 -5.09 -17.06
CA TYR A 619 -16.82 -3.76 -17.69
C TYR A 619 -16.97 -2.62 -16.68
N LEU A 620 -17.76 -2.81 -15.62
CA LEU A 620 -17.98 -1.80 -14.56
C LEU A 620 -16.91 -1.80 -13.45
N LEU A 621 -15.94 -2.73 -13.45
CA LEU A 621 -14.92 -2.80 -12.38
C LEU A 621 -14.08 -1.52 -12.23
N PRO A 622 -13.63 -0.82 -13.30
CA PRO A 622 -12.85 0.41 -13.14
C PRO A 622 -13.64 1.49 -12.38
N SER A 623 -14.87 1.76 -12.81
CA SER A 623 -15.76 2.73 -12.14
C SER A 623 -16.05 2.34 -10.69
N TYR A 624 -16.20 1.05 -10.40
CA TYR A 624 -16.38 0.58 -9.03
C TYR A 624 -15.15 0.79 -8.14
N CYS A 625 -13.94 0.59 -8.68
CA CYS A 625 -12.70 0.82 -7.94
C CYS A 625 -12.56 2.30 -7.55
N GLU A 626 -12.93 3.22 -8.44
CA GLU A 626 -12.95 4.65 -8.12
C GLU A 626 -14.08 5.01 -7.14
N GLN A 627 -15.25 4.39 -7.25
CA GLN A 627 -16.34 4.59 -6.28
C GLN A 627 -16.02 4.06 -4.88
N ILE A 628 -15.27 2.94 -4.75
CA ILE A 628 -14.70 2.49 -3.48
C ILE A 628 -13.79 3.57 -2.88
N LYS A 629 -12.87 4.14 -3.68
CA LYS A 629 -11.94 5.21 -3.24
C LYS A 629 -12.67 6.51 -2.87
N LYS A 630 -13.72 6.87 -3.63
CA LYS A 630 -14.55 8.07 -3.48
C LYS A 630 -15.41 8.02 -2.21
N ALA A 631 -16.10 6.89 -2.00
CA ALA A 631 -16.98 6.69 -0.85
C ALA A 631 -16.21 6.40 0.45
N ASN A 632 -15.04 5.76 0.36
CA ASN A 632 -14.19 5.44 1.52
C ASN A 632 -12.77 6.02 1.33
N PRO A 633 -12.55 7.33 1.52
CA PRO A 633 -11.27 7.99 1.27
C PRO A 633 -10.08 7.29 1.95
N GLY A 634 -8.97 7.16 1.21
CA GLY A 634 -7.78 6.43 1.67
C GLY A 634 -7.86 4.90 1.52
N SER A 635 -9.01 4.36 1.10
CA SER A 635 -9.11 2.95 0.70
C SER A 635 -8.43 2.69 -0.64
N ILE A 636 -8.05 1.44 -0.87
CA ILE A 636 -7.35 0.99 -2.07
C ILE A 636 -8.23 0.02 -2.86
N ALA A 637 -8.32 0.26 -4.16
CA ALA A 637 -8.91 -0.64 -5.15
C ALA A 637 -8.08 -0.57 -6.44
N GLU A 638 -7.24 -1.57 -6.68
CA GLU A 638 -6.22 -1.56 -7.75
C GLU A 638 -6.48 -2.72 -8.72
N LEU A 639 -6.69 -2.38 -10.00
CA LEU A 639 -7.11 -3.30 -11.05
C LEU A 639 -6.02 -3.48 -12.11
N SER A 640 -5.69 -4.72 -12.43
CA SER A 640 -4.63 -5.12 -13.38
C SER A 640 -5.21 -5.90 -14.55
N THR A 641 -4.86 -5.48 -15.76
CA THR A 641 -5.22 -6.14 -17.02
C THR A 641 -4.03 -6.79 -17.72
N ILE A 642 -4.31 -7.76 -18.59
CA ILE A 642 -3.32 -8.49 -19.38
C ILE A 642 -3.69 -8.50 -20.88
N GLY A 643 -2.67 -8.30 -21.72
CA GLY A 643 -2.76 -8.33 -23.18
C GLY A 643 -3.35 -7.05 -23.79
N ALA A 644 -3.22 -6.92 -25.11
CA ALA A 644 -3.81 -5.81 -25.87
C ALA A 644 -5.35 -5.82 -25.87
N ASP A 645 -5.98 -6.93 -25.49
CA ASP A 645 -7.44 -7.05 -25.34
C ASP A 645 -7.96 -6.74 -23.92
N ASN A 646 -7.20 -5.95 -23.13
CA ASN A 646 -7.57 -5.38 -21.83
C ASN A 646 -8.29 -6.37 -20.90
N ARG A 647 -7.77 -7.60 -20.79
CA ARG A 647 -8.43 -8.68 -20.05
C ARG A 647 -8.18 -8.54 -18.57
N PHE A 648 -9.21 -8.72 -17.75
CA PHE A 648 -9.06 -8.87 -16.30
C PHE A 648 -8.01 -9.93 -15.97
N GLN A 649 -7.02 -9.55 -15.17
CA GLN A 649 -6.03 -10.47 -14.60
C GLN A 649 -6.17 -10.53 -13.08
N ARG A 650 -6.06 -9.37 -12.40
CA ARG A 650 -6.02 -9.27 -10.94
C ARG A 650 -6.69 -8.00 -10.43
N LEU A 651 -7.27 -8.03 -9.23
CA LEU A 651 -7.88 -6.90 -8.51
C LEU A 651 -7.55 -7.00 -7.02
N PHE A 652 -7.03 -5.95 -6.41
CA PHE A 652 -6.74 -5.87 -4.97
C PHE A 652 -7.66 -4.82 -4.31
N VAL A 653 -8.25 -5.14 -3.16
CA VAL A 653 -9.09 -4.22 -2.38
C VAL A 653 -8.73 -4.29 -0.89
N SER A 654 -8.59 -3.12 -0.26
CA SER A 654 -8.41 -2.99 1.19
C SER A 654 -8.99 -1.63 1.64
N PHE A 655 -9.91 -1.64 2.61
CA PHE A 655 -10.56 -0.43 3.10
C PHE A 655 -9.67 0.33 4.07
N TYR A 656 -9.77 1.66 4.10
CA TYR A 656 -8.99 2.49 5.02
C TYR A 656 -9.19 2.05 6.49
N ALA A 657 -10.43 1.77 6.89
CA ALA A 657 -10.75 1.28 8.22
C ALA A 657 -10.09 -0.07 8.55
N SER A 658 -10.02 -0.99 7.58
CA SER A 658 -9.26 -2.25 7.72
C SER A 658 -7.77 -2.01 7.94
N ILE A 659 -7.17 -1.07 7.19
CA ILE A 659 -5.73 -0.76 7.31
C ILE A 659 -5.44 -0.06 8.64
N TYR A 660 -6.29 0.89 9.04
CA TYR A 660 -6.16 1.64 10.28
C TYR A 660 -6.33 0.74 11.51
N GLY A 661 -7.42 -0.04 11.56
CA GLY A 661 -7.71 -0.91 12.71
C GLY A 661 -6.63 -1.97 12.91
N PHE A 662 -6.10 -2.52 11.82
CA PHE A 662 -4.98 -3.45 11.87
C PHE A 662 -3.66 -2.83 12.37
N LEU A 663 -3.40 -1.56 12.03
CA LEU A 663 -2.18 -0.87 12.43
C LEU A 663 -2.18 -0.38 13.89
N ASN A 664 -3.35 -0.07 14.45
CA ASN A 664 -3.47 0.58 15.77
C ASN A 664 -4.05 -0.34 16.86
N GLY A 665 -4.93 -1.27 16.51
CA GLY A 665 -5.70 -2.07 17.47
C GLY A 665 -5.43 -3.58 17.45
N CYS A 666 -5.41 -4.21 16.27
CA CYS A 666 -5.33 -5.68 16.11
C CYS A 666 -4.02 -6.32 16.60
N LEU A 667 -4.07 -7.64 16.78
CA LEU A 667 -2.87 -8.47 16.94
C LEU A 667 -2.02 -8.41 15.66
N PRO A 668 -0.68 -8.27 15.73
CA PRO A 668 0.20 -8.15 14.57
C PRO A 668 0.47 -9.50 13.87
N ILE A 669 -0.61 -10.25 13.57
CA ILE A 669 -0.62 -11.52 12.85
C ILE A 669 -1.48 -11.34 11.60
N VAL A 670 -1.00 -11.83 10.46
CA VAL A 670 -1.79 -11.95 9.23
C VAL A 670 -2.06 -13.43 8.92
N GLY A 671 -3.34 -13.79 8.87
CA GLY A 671 -3.83 -15.01 8.24
C GLY A 671 -4.00 -14.82 6.74
N LEU A 672 -3.61 -15.81 5.95
CA LEU A 672 -3.70 -15.80 4.48
C LEU A 672 -4.45 -17.05 4.00
N GLY A 673 -5.20 -16.91 2.92
CA GLY A 673 -5.69 -18.07 2.15
C GLY A 673 -6.59 -17.70 0.98
N ALA A 674 -6.94 -18.73 0.21
CA ALA A 674 -7.63 -18.61 -1.07
C ALA A 674 -8.92 -19.43 -1.14
N VAL A 675 -9.85 -18.98 -1.98
CA VAL A 675 -11.10 -19.69 -2.27
C VAL A 675 -11.56 -19.50 -3.71
N GLN A 676 -11.73 -20.60 -4.42
CA GLN A 676 -12.13 -20.59 -5.84
C GLN A 676 -13.56 -20.06 -6.03
N LEU A 677 -13.75 -19.13 -6.97
CA LEU A 677 -15.05 -18.62 -7.38
C LEU A 677 -15.75 -19.63 -8.33
N LYS A 678 -17.08 -19.63 -8.35
CA LYS A 678 -17.91 -20.57 -9.13
C LYS A 678 -18.71 -19.90 -10.25
N SER A 679 -18.50 -18.61 -10.45
CA SER A 679 -19.10 -17.80 -11.52
C SER A 679 -18.75 -18.32 -12.93
N LYS A 680 -19.33 -17.69 -13.95
CA LYS A 680 -19.15 -18.01 -15.38
C LYS A 680 -17.68 -18.04 -15.84
N TYR A 681 -16.82 -17.22 -15.22
CA TYR A 681 -15.40 -17.05 -15.57
C TYR A 681 -14.43 -17.65 -14.53
N LEU A 682 -14.95 -18.28 -13.48
CA LEU A 682 -14.17 -18.83 -12.37
C LEU A 682 -13.29 -17.75 -11.71
N GLY A 683 -11.97 -17.99 -11.57
CA GLY A 683 -11.06 -17.19 -10.77
C GLY A 683 -11.01 -17.61 -9.29
N THR A 684 -10.17 -16.93 -8.52
CA THR A 684 -9.92 -17.20 -7.10
C THR A 684 -9.95 -15.90 -6.31
N LEU A 685 -10.62 -15.91 -5.15
CA LEU A 685 -10.49 -14.85 -4.16
C LEU A 685 -9.32 -15.20 -3.22
N LEU A 686 -8.28 -14.37 -3.22
CA LEU A 686 -7.23 -14.34 -2.20
C LEU A 686 -7.69 -13.43 -1.05
N SER A 687 -7.29 -13.76 0.17
CA SER A 687 -7.72 -13.03 1.37
C SER A 687 -6.60 -12.92 2.41
N ALA A 688 -6.57 -11.77 3.08
CA ALA A 688 -5.71 -11.45 4.21
C ALA A 688 -6.60 -10.99 5.38
N THR A 689 -6.37 -11.59 6.54
CA THR A 689 -7.18 -11.43 7.76
C THR A 689 -6.28 -11.30 8.97
N SER A 690 -6.82 -10.81 10.08
CA SER A 690 -6.11 -10.68 11.36
C SER A 690 -7.06 -11.01 12.51
N PHE A 691 -6.59 -10.87 13.74
CA PHE A 691 -7.37 -11.08 14.97
C PHE A 691 -7.51 -9.74 15.70
N ASP A 692 -8.74 -9.41 16.12
CA ASP A 692 -8.98 -8.32 17.05
C ASP A 692 -8.61 -8.72 18.50
N ALA A 693 -8.71 -7.78 19.45
CA ALA A 693 -8.30 -7.99 20.84
C ALA A 693 -9.08 -9.10 21.58
N ASP A 694 -10.25 -9.50 21.07
CA ASP A 694 -11.06 -10.60 21.60
C ASP A 694 -10.88 -11.93 20.84
N GLY A 695 -9.96 -11.94 19.85
CA GLY A 695 -9.70 -13.09 18.99
C GLY A 695 -10.69 -13.27 17.83
N GLY A 696 -11.53 -12.26 17.54
CA GLY A 696 -12.49 -12.27 16.44
C GLY A 696 -11.85 -12.11 15.05
N LEU A 697 -12.60 -12.45 13.99
CA LEU A 697 -12.16 -12.28 12.60
C LEU A 697 -12.09 -10.81 12.18
N PHE A 698 -10.89 -10.27 11.98
CA PHE A 698 -10.71 -8.95 11.38
C PHE A 698 -10.35 -9.05 9.88
N PRO A 699 -11.15 -8.48 8.95
CA PRO A 699 -10.82 -8.47 7.52
C PRO A 699 -9.82 -7.34 7.19
N LEU A 700 -8.64 -7.70 6.65
CA LEU A 700 -7.58 -6.73 6.32
C LEU A 700 -7.58 -6.36 4.82
N ALA A 701 -7.54 -7.36 3.93
CA ALA A 701 -7.57 -7.15 2.48
C ALA A 701 -8.06 -8.39 1.74
N PHE A 702 -8.51 -8.22 0.51
CA PHE A 702 -8.86 -9.32 -0.38
C PHE A 702 -8.53 -8.96 -1.83
N GLY A 703 -8.43 -9.97 -2.69
CA GLY A 703 -8.18 -9.74 -4.10
C GLY A 703 -8.72 -10.86 -4.98
N VAL A 704 -9.22 -10.52 -6.16
CA VAL A 704 -9.70 -11.48 -7.14
C VAL A 704 -8.63 -11.66 -8.20
N VAL A 705 -8.24 -12.90 -8.48
CA VAL A 705 -7.23 -13.26 -9.49
C VAL A 705 -7.79 -14.31 -10.45
N ASP A 706 -7.29 -14.34 -11.68
CA ASP A 706 -7.68 -15.30 -12.71
C ASP A 706 -7.28 -16.74 -12.37
N VAL A 707 -6.11 -16.94 -11.75
CA VAL A 707 -5.59 -18.24 -11.29
C VAL A 707 -4.85 -18.11 -9.96
N GLU A 708 -4.95 -19.15 -9.11
CA GLU A 708 -4.08 -19.25 -7.93
C GLU A 708 -2.72 -19.83 -8.34
N ASN A 709 -1.69 -19.00 -8.29
CA ASN A 709 -0.29 -19.37 -8.53
C ASN A 709 0.67 -18.46 -7.74
N ASP A 710 1.94 -18.85 -7.67
CA ASP A 710 2.98 -18.15 -6.90
C ASP A 710 3.08 -16.67 -7.30
N GLU A 711 2.99 -16.36 -8.60
CA GLU A 711 3.04 -14.98 -9.12
C GLU A 711 1.88 -14.12 -8.60
N SER A 712 0.66 -14.67 -8.58
CA SER A 712 -0.52 -13.96 -8.08
C SER A 712 -0.50 -13.82 -6.56
N TRP A 713 0.07 -14.79 -5.83
CA TRP A 713 0.33 -14.66 -4.39
C TRP A 713 1.42 -13.63 -4.08
N MET A 714 2.52 -13.61 -4.84
CA MET A 714 3.59 -12.62 -4.72
C MET A 714 3.07 -11.20 -5.00
N TRP A 715 2.27 -11.04 -6.06
CA TRP A 715 1.59 -9.77 -6.36
C TRP A 715 0.66 -9.34 -5.22
N PHE A 716 -0.22 -10.22 -4.74
CA PHE A 716 -1.17 -9.90 -3.67
C PHE A 716 -0.46 -9.48 -2.37
N LEU A 717 0.63 -10.17 -2.03
CA LEU A 717 1.47 -9.82 -0.89
C LEU A 717 2.27 -8.53 -1.12
N SER A 718 2.72 -8.23 -2.35
CA SER A 718 3.37 -6.95 -2.64
C SER A 718 2.40 -5.77 -2.51
N GLU A 719 1.15 -5.91 -2.98
CA GLU A 719 0.13 -4.86 -2.81
C GLU A 719 -0.27 -4.71 -1.33
N LEU A 720 -0.39 -5.81 -0.59
CA LEU A 720 -0.63 -5.77 0.85
C LEU A 720 0.49 -5.02 1.60
N LEU A 721 1.75 -5.38 1.37
CA LEU A 721 2.91 -4.76 2.01
C LEU A 721 3.10 -3.28 1.60
N ARG A 722 2.90 -2.96 0.31
CA ARG A 722 3.01 -1.60 -0.26
C ARG A 722 2.11 -0.60 0.46
N HIS A 723 0.88 -1.00 0.79
CA HIS A 723 -0.13 -0.10 1.35
C HIS A 723 -0.21 -0.12 2.88
N SER A 724 -0.18 -1.30 3.49
CA SER A 724 -0.39 -1.46 4.94
C SER A 724 0.75 -0.90 5.80
N ARG A 725 1.84 -0.42 5.20
CA ARG A 725 3.10 -0.03 5.89
C ARG A 725 3.66 -1.13 6.80
N LEU A 726 3.30 -2.39 6.55
CA LEU A 726 3.70 -3.56 7.32
C LEU A 726 5.22 -3.66 7.42
N ARG A 727 5.78 -3.34 8.59
CA ARG A 727 7.17 -3.69 8.92
C ARG A 727 7.24 -5.23 9.04
N PRO A 728 8.05 -5.94 8.24
CA PRO A 728 8.02 -7.40 8.22
C PRO A 728 8.69 -8.03 9.46
N ARG A 729 7.97 -8.06 10.58
CA ARG A 729 8.24 -8.98 11.70
C ARG A 729 7.54 -10.31 11.43
N ARG A 730 8.17 -11.13 10.58
CA ARG A 730 8.00 -12.59 10.46
C ARG A 730 6.57 -13.14 10.64
N CYS A 731 5.73 -13.00 9.61
CA CYS A 731 4.51 -13.82 9.49
C CYS A 731 4.82 -15.10 8.69
N SER A 732 4.53 -16.28 9.25
CA SER A 732 4.83 -17.58 8.61
C SER A 732 3.76 -18.62 8.99
N ASN A 733 2.60 -18.54 8.32
CA ASN A 733 1.39 -19.28 8.71
C ASN A 733 0.76 -20.16 7.59
N LEU A 734 1.34 -20.24 6.39
CA LEU A 734 0.72 -20.96 5.25
C LEU A 734 0.85 -22.51 5.34
N LEU A 735 1.81 -23.02 6.10
CA LEU A 735 2.16 -24.46 6.11
C LEU A 735 1.15 -25.36 6.85
N PHE A 736 0.69 -24.96 8.03
CA PHE A 736 -0.07 -25.83 8.95
C PHE A 736 -1.33 -26.44 8.35
N TYR A 737 -2.18 -25.61 7.74
CA TYR A 737 -3.52 -25.99 7.28
C TYR A 737 -3.49 -27.04 6.15
N HIS A 738 -2.33 -27.21 5.49
CA HIS A 738 -2.12 -28.25 4.49
C HIS A 738 -1.70 -29.61 5.08
N MET A 739 -1.20 -29.64 6.33
CA MET A 739 -0.70 -30.85 7.00
C MET A 739 -1.84 -31.75 7.45
N ASP A 740 -2.82 -31.17 8.15
CA ASP A 740 -4.01 -31.88 8.64
C ASP A 740 -4.80 -32.56 7.51
N LYS A 741 -4.95 -31.88 6.36
CA LYS A 741 -5.65 -32.42 5.17
C LYS A 741 -4.95 -33.58 4.48
N LYS A 742 -3.65 -33.80 4.69
CA LYS A 742 -2.95 -35.01 4.21
C LYS A 742 -3.03 -36.15 5.22
N LEU A 743 -3.02 -35.86 6.51
CA LEU A 743 -2.97 -36.84 7.59
C LEU A 743 -4.37 -37.39 7.93
N LYS A 744 -4.84 -38.35 7.12
CA LYS A 744 -6.17 -39.00 7.27
C LYS A 744 -6.43 -39.72 8.61
N ASN A 745 -5.46 -39.76 9.53
CA ASN A 745 -5.58 -40.40 10.85
C ASN A 745 -5.76 -39.34 11.94
N SER A 746 -6.95 -39.30 12.55
CA SER A 746 -7.32 -38.31 13.57
C SER A 746 -6.46 -38.36 14.83
N ARG A 747 -5.87 -39.51 15.19
CA ARG A 747 -4.96 -39.61 16.35
C ARG A 747 -3.61 -38.93 16.07
N ILE A 748 -3.10 -39.04 14.84
CA ILE A 748 -1.89 -38.32 14.42
C ILE A 748 -2.18 -36.82 14.36
N GLY A 749 -3.34 -36.40 13.84
CA GLY A 749 -3.76 -34.99 13.86
C GLY A 749 -3.79 -34.40 15.28
N GLN A 750 -4.41 -35.10 16.24
CA GLN A 750 -4.43 -34.68 17.65
C GLN A 750 -3.04 -34.58 18.28
N LEU A 751 -2.11 -35.50 17.96
CA LEU A 751 -0.74 -35.44 18.47
C LEU A 751 0.07 -34.33 17.79
N LEU A 752 -0.15 -34.08 16.49
CA LEU A 752 0.46 -32.96 15.77
C LEU A 752 0.01 -31.63 16.37
N TRP A 753 -1.27 -31.49 16.75
CA TRP A 753 -1.76 -30.33 17.49
C TRP A 753 -1.11 -30.20 18.88
N LYS A 754 -0.95 -31.30 19.64
CA LYS A 754 -0.26 -31.27 20.94
C LYS A 754 1.22 -30.90 20.81
N ALA A 755 1.91 -31.38 19.77
CA ALA A 755 3.28 -30.95 19.45
C ALA A 755 3.32 -29.46 19.06
N ALA A 756 2.41 -29.02 18.18
CA ALA A 756 2.31 -27.65 17.70
C ALA A 756 2.12 -26.62 18.83
N TYR A 757 1.22 -26.92 19.78
CA TYR A 757 0.96 -26.09 20.97
C TYR A 757 1.96 -26.29 22.12
N SER A 758 2.95 -27.19 22.00
CA SER A 758 3.94 -27.38 23.07
C SER A 758 4.72 -26.10 23.34
N THR A 759 4.78 -25.70 24.61
CA THR A 759 5.55 -24.54 25.08
C THR A 759 6.98 -24.91 25.47
N THR A 760 7.27 -26.21 25.61
CA THR A 760 8.59 -26.76 25.97
C THR A 760 9.16 -27.65 24.87
N ALA A 761 10.50 -27.71 24.80
CA ALA A 761 11.21 -28.48 23.80
C ALA A 761 11.24 -29.99 24.11
N SER A 762 11.01 -30.38 25.37
CA SER A 762 10.77 -31.76 25.80
C SER A 762 9.41 -32.25 25.29
N GLY A 763 8.32 -31.57 25.66
CA GLY A 763 6.96 -31.91 25.24
C GLY A 763 6.77 -31.95 23.73
N PHE A 764 7.51 -31.12 22.98
CA PHE A 764 7.53 -31.21 21.51
C PHE A 764 8.16 -32.52 21.01
N LYS A 765 9.30 -32.93 21.57
CA LYS A 765 10.01 -34.17 21.18
C LYS A 765 9.21 -35.40 21.57
N GLU A 766 8.61 -35.42 22.76
CA GLU A 766 7.71 -36.47 23.24
C GLU A 766 6.56 -36.70 22.24
N LYS A 767 5.85 -35.63 21.85
CA LYS A 767 4.73 -35.73 20.91
C LYS A 767 5.15 -36.05 19.47
N LEU A 768 6.39 -35.78 19.07
CA LEU A 768 6.94 -36.32 17.81
C LEU A 768 7.26 -37.83 17.91
N ALA A 769 7.77 -38.32 19.05
CA ALA A 769 8.00 -39.75 19.27
C ALA A 769 6.68 -40.54 19.22
N GLU A 770 5.63 -40.06 19.91
CA GLU A 770 4.27 -40.65 19.84
C GLU A 770 3.69 -40.67 18.42
N ILE A 771 4.09 -39.74 17.53
CA ILE A 771 3.70 -39.77 16.12
C ILE A 771 4.51 -40.81 15.34
N GLU A 772 5.81 -40.96 15.65
CA GLU A 772 6.71 -41.91 14.99
C GLU A 772 6.36 -43.37 15.31
N GLU A 773 5.96 -43.65 16.55
CA GLU A 773 5.41 -44.94 16.99
C GLU A 773 4.13 -45.33 16.22
N ILE A 774 3.24 -44.35 15.95
CA ILE A 774 1.98 -44.58 15.24
C ILE A 774 2.18 -44.62 13.72
N SER A 775 3.13 -43.85 13.19
CA SER A 775 3.51 -43.87 11.77
C SER A 775 4.88 -43.23 11.55
N SER A 776 5.88 -44.09 11.32
CA SER A 776 7.23 -43.65 10.95
C SER A 776 7.25 -42.80 9.68
N ASP A 777 6.37 -43.07 8.71
CA ASP A 777 6.25 -42.27 7.49
C ASP A 777 5.61 -40.90 7.74
N ALA A 778 4.69 -40.77 8.69
CA ALA A 778 4.21 -39.47 9.13
C ALA A 778 5.32 -38.66 9.82
N SER A 779 6.13 -39.29 10.69
CA SER A 779 7.28 -38.60 11.31
C SER A 779 8.32 -38.19 10.28
N LYS A 780 8.73 -39.08 9.36
CA LYS A 780 9.63 -38.77 8.24
C LYS A 780 9.11 -37.60 7.40
N TRP A 781 7.80 -37.54 7.14
CA TRP A 781 7.18 -36.46 6.40
C TRP A 781 7.16 -35.14 7.19
N LEU A 782 6.84 -35.16 8.49
CA LEU A 782 6.89 -33.98 9.35
C LEU A 782 8.31 -33.41 9.48
N ARG A 783 9.32 -34.28 9.56
CA ARG A 783 10.75 -33.91 9.64
C ARG A 783 11.27 -33.20 8.37
N GLN A 784 10.52 -33.19 7.26
CA GLN A 784 10.84 -32.39 6.06
C GLN A 784 10.57 -30.89 6.26
N PHE A 785 9.81 -30.50 7.29
CA PHE A 785 9.41 -29.11 7.55
C PHE A 785 10.06 -28.58 8.83
N PRO A 786 10.92 -27.54 8.75
CA PRO A 786 11.57 -26.95 9.92
C PRO A 786 10.56 -26.60 11.04
N PRO A 787 10.75 -27.10 12.28
CA PRO A 787 9.82 -26.85 13.39
C PRO A 787 9.55 -25.38 13.66
N SER A 788 10.49 -24.47 13.38
CA SER A 788 10.32 -23.02 13.55
C SER A 788 9.24 -22.39 12.67
N LEU A 789 8.80 -23.07 11.61
CA LEU A 789 7.69 -22.62 10.77
C LEU A 789 6.32 -22.98 11.39
N TRP A 790 6.26 -24.00 12.24
CA TRP A 790 5.01 -24.58 12.73
C TRP A 790 4.93 -24.64 14.26
N ALA A 791 5.83 -25.34 14.95
CA ALA A 791 5.81 -25.50 16.41
C ALA A 791 5.99 -24.19 17.18
N LEU A 792 5.12 -23.95 18.18
CA LEU A 792 5.11 -22.73 19.00
C LEU A 792 6.44 -22.50 19.74
N VAL A 793 7.03 -23.54 20.32
CA VAL A 793 8.32 -23.48 21.05
C VAL A 793 9.54 -23.06 20.20
N TYR A 794 9.47 -23.22 18.88
CA TYR A 794 10.56 -22.91 17.94
C TYR A 794 10.27 -21.70 17.04
N PHE A 795 9.09 -21.09 17.14
CA PHE A 795 8.74 -19.92 16.33
C PHE A 795 9.43 -18.65 16.87
N GLU A 796 10.14 -17.92 16.02
CA GLU A 796 10.88 -16.71 16.42
C GLU A 796 9.97 -15.46 16.42
N GLY A 797 9.00 -15.43 17.34
CA GLY A 797 8.10 -14.31 17.60
C GLY A 797 6.97 -14.68 18.56
N THR A 798 6.09 -13.74 18.89
CA THR A 798 4.89 -13.98 19.71
C THR A 798 3.68 -14.28 18.80
N ARG A 799 3.01 -15.42 19.03
CA ARG A 799 1.79 -15.81 18.30
C ARG A 799 0.49 -15.56 19.07
N TYR A 800 0.53 -15.02 20.28
CA TYR A 800 -0.64 -14.68 21.10
C TYR A 800 -1.59 -15.86 21.38
N GLY A 801 -1.11 -17.10 21.20
CA GLY A 801 -1.89 -18.34 21.26
C GLY A 801 -2.56 -18.78 19.95
N HIS A 802 -2.47 -18.01 18.86
CA HIS A 802 -3.12 -18.33 17.58
C HIS A 802 -2.18 -19.15 16.66
N LEU A 803 -2.48 -20.45 16.47
CA LEU A 803 -1.79 -21.32 15.49
C LEU A 803 -2.58 -21.57 14.20
N THR A 804 -3.86 -21.20 14.16
CA THR A 804 -4.73 -21.25 12.98
C THR A 804 -4.95 -19.85 12.40
N SER A 805 -5.36 -19.76 11.13
CA SER A 805 -5.97 -18.55 10.57
C SER A 805 -7.49 -18.65 10.63
N ASN A 806 -8.16 -17.51 10.82
CA ASN A 806 -9.61 -17.35 10.78
C ASN A 806 -10.17 -17.22 9.33
N ILE A 807 -9.36 -17.58 8.32
CA ILE A 807 -9.72 -17.53 6.90
C ILE A 807 -10.93 -18.43 6.58
N GLU A 808 -11.13 -19.54 7.29
CA GLU A 808 -12.34 -20.36 7.12
C GLU A 808 -13.62 -19.59 7.46
N GLU A 809 -13.56 -18.68 8.44
CA GLU A 809 -14.69 -17.82 8.82
C GLU A 809 -14.96 -16.74 7.78
N PHE A 810 -13.90 -16.07 7.27
CA PHE A 810 -14.03 -15.10 6.17
C PHE A 810 -14.62 -15.75 4.92
N ASN A 811 -14.20 -16.99 4.64
CA ASN A 811 -14.76 -17.80 3.57
C ASN A 811 -16.26 -18.10 3.75
N ARG A 812 -16.82 -18.06 4.98
CA ARG A 812 -18.27 -18.21 5.22
C ARG A 812 -19.07 -17.04 4.64
N TRP A 813 -18.59 -15.80 4.81
CA TRP A 813 -19.29 -14.58 4.39
C TRP A 813 -19.68 -14.59 2.89
N ILE A 814 -18.83 -15.20 2.05
CA ILE A 814 -18.99 -15.22 0.60
C ILE A 814 -19.58 -16.51 0.03
N LEU A 815 -19.87 -17.56 0.83
CA LEU A 815 -20.20 -18.90 0.32
C LEU A 815 -21.31 -18.90 -0.74
N GLU A 816 -22.30 -18.04 -0.54
CA GLU A 816 -23.48 -17.89 -1.40
C GLU A 816 -23.19 -16.97 -2.60
N ALA A 817 -22.39 -15.91 -2.39
CA ALA A 817 -22.00 -14.97 -3.45
C ALA A 817 -21.02 -15.57 -4.47
N ARG A 818 -20.34 -16.68 -4.17
CA ARG A 818 -19.37 -17.34 -5.08
C ARG A 818 -19.92 -17.73 -6.46
N GLU A 819 -21.24 -17.80 -6.65
CA GLU A 819 -21.87 -18.08 -7.95
C GLU A 819 -22.31 -16.81 -8.72
N LEU A 820 -22.23 -15.62 -8.10
CA LEU A 820 -22.63 -14.31 -8.65
C LEU A 820 -21.51 -13.65 -9.51
N PRO A 821 -21.79 -12.51 -10.20
CA PRO A 821 -20.76 -11.68 -10.85
C PRO A 821 -19.69 -11.16 -9.88
N VAL A 822 -18.50 -10.82 -10.40
CA VAL A 822 -17.33 -10.43 -9.58
C VAL A 822 -17.60 -9.26 -8.63
N ILE A 823 -18.26 -8.21 -9.11
CA ILE A 823 -18.66 -7.05 -8.29
C ILE A 823 -19.56 -7.46 -7.11
N GLN A 824 -20.49 -8.40 -7.30
CA GLN A 824 -21.40 -8.87 -6.26
C GLN A 824 -20.70 -9.68 -5.16
N VAL A 825 -19.57 -10.33 -5.47
CA VAL A 825 -18.69 -10.93 -4.44
C VAL A 825 -18.07 -9.83 -3.57
N ILE A 826 -17.67 -8.72 -4.18
CA ILE A 826 -17.02 -7.59 -3.50
C ILE A 826 -18.04 -6.80 -2.67
N GLU A 827 -19.22 -6.48 -3.21
CA GLU A 827 -20.34 -5.86 -2.48
C GLU A 827 -20.74 -6.71 -1.27
N ARG A 828 -20.76 -8.05 -1.38
CA ARG A 828 -21.02 -8.94 -0.24
C ARG A 828 -19.95 -8.85 0.85
N ILE A 829 -18.66 -8.74 0.48
CA ILE A 829 -17.57 -8.57 1.45
C ILE A 829 -17.62 -7.19 2.10
N HIS A 830 -17.86 -6.13 1.32
CA HIS A 830 -18.04 -4.75 1.80
C HIS A 830 -19.20 -4.66 2.80
N THR A 831 -20.40 -5.11 2.41
CA THR A 831 -21.60 -5.10 3.26
C THR A 831 -21.37 -5.87 4.56
N LYS A 832 -20.68 -7.03 4.50
CA LYS A 832 -20.34 -7.79 5.70
C LYS A 832 -19.32 -7.08 6.58
N SER A 833 -18.26 -6.52 6.01
CA SER A 833 -17.26 -5.76 6.76
C SER A 833 -17.89 -4.54 7.46
N MET A 834 -18.75 -3.80 6.76
CA MET A 834 -19.50 -2.65 7.29
C MET A 834 -20.38 -3.04 8.50
N ALA A 835 -21.17 -4.11 8.37
CA ALA A 835 -22.01 -4.60 9.46
C ALA A 835 -21.20 -5.09 10.67
N GLU A 836 -20.11 -5.83 10.44
CA GLU A 836 -19.29 -6.39 11.52
C GLU A 836 -18.47 -5.32 12.25
N PHE A 837 -18.07 -4.23 11.58
CA PHE A 837 -17.42 -3.08 12.23
C PHE A 837 -18.38 -2.35 13.19
N GLU A 838 -19.62 -2.09 12.75
CA GLU A 838 -20.61 -1.39 13.59
C GLU A 838 -21.14 -2.28 14.73
N GLU A 839 -21.41 -3.56 14.47
CA GLU A 839 -21.80 -4.53 15.52
C GLU A 839 -20.75 -4.60 16.64
N ARG A 840 -19.46 -4.67 16.29
CA ARG A 840 -18.37 -4.78 17.26
C ARG A 840 -18.11 -3.49 18.00
N ARG A 841 -18.19 -2.34 17.32
CA ARG A 841 -18.17 -1.01 17.96
C ARG A 841 -19.28 -0.90 19.00
N SER A 842 -20.52 -1.21 18.61
CA SER A 842 -21.69 -1.19 19.48
C SER A 842 -21.54 -2.13 20.68
N ASN A 843 -21.17 -3.40 20.45
CA ASN A 843 -20.90 -4.37 21.51
C ASN A 843 -19.83 -3.87 22.50
N SER A 844 -18.75 -3.26 22.00
CA SER A 844 -17.65 -2.75 22.85
C SER A 844 -18.08 -1.63 23.80
N ASN A 845 -19.18 -0.93 23.55
CA ASN A 845 -19.70 0.11 24.46
C ASN A 845 -20.21 -0.49 25.79
N SER A 846 -20.58 -1.78 25.80
CA SER A 846 -20.99 -2.50 27.02
C SER A 846 -19.81 -2.98 27.88
N TRP A 847 -18.56 -2.82 27.43
CA TRP A 847 -17.38 -3.37 28.09
C TRP A 847 -16.73 -2.35 29.03
N PHE A 848 -16.72 -2.66 30.32
CA PHE A 848 -16.14 -1.83 31.39
C PHE A 848 -14.81 -2.38 31.95
N SER A 849 -14.38 -3.56 31.48
CA SER A 849 -13.10 -4.18 31.82
C SER A 849 -11.91 -3.47 31.16
N VAL A 850 -10.69 -3.73 31.67
CA VAL A 850 -9.45 -3.27 31.03
C VAL A 850 -9.14 -4.11 29.79
N LEU A 851 -9.38 -5.43 29.88
CA LEU A 851 -9.13 -6.38 28.80
C LEU A 851 -10.42 -6.74 28.06
N ALA A 852 -10.28 -7.13 26.79
CA ALA A 852 -11.37 -7.73 26.02
C ALA A 852 -11.86 -9.04 26.69
N PRO A 853 -13.14 -9.42 26.57
CA PRO A 853 -13.76 -10.47 27.39
C PRO A 853 -13.00 -11.81 27.47
N SER A 854 -12.42 -12.28 26.36
CA SER A 854 -11.62 -13.50 26.31
C SER A 854 -10.27 -13.40 27.02
N ALA A 855 -9.63 -12.22 26.98
CA ALA A 855 -8.39 -11.93 27.68
C ALA A 855 -8.65 -11.67 29.19
N GLU A 856 -9.75 -10.99 29.52
CA GLU A 856 -10.23 -10.79 30.89
C GLU A 856 -10.54 -12.13 31.57
N LYS A 857 -11.27 -13.03 30.88
CA LYS A 857 -11.52 -14.38 31.35
C LYS A 857 -10.22 -15.17 31.61
N ARG A 858 -9.24 -15.08 30.72
CA ARG A 858 -7.91 -15.70 30.92
C ARG A 858 -7.17 -15.13 32.12
N MET A 859 -7.29 -13.82 32.38
CA MET A 859 -6.70 -13.18 33.55
C MET A 859 -7.37 -13.68 34.83
N MET A 860 -8.71 -13.75 34.88
CA MET A 860 -9.46 -14.30 36.02
C MET A 860 -9.12 -15.77 36.29
N GLU A 861 -9.01 -16.60 35.24
CA GLU A 861 -8.53 -17.98 35.34
C GLU A 861 -7.09 -18.04 35.87
N ALA A 862 -6.20 -17.13 35.44
CA ALA A 862 -4.82 -17.06 35.94
C ALA A 862 -4.74 -16.62 37.42
N MET A 863 -5.54 -15.64 37.83
CA MET A 863 -5.69 -15.20 39.23
C MET A 863 -6.20 -16.32 40.13
N SER A 864 -7.22 -17.06 39.69
CA SER A 864 -7.79 -18.18 40.45
C SER A 864 -6.72 -19.23 40.75
N HIS A 865 -5.92 -19.64 39.76
CA HIS A 865 -4.83 -20.58 39.98
C HIS A 865 -3.68 -19.97 40.80
N ALA A 866 -3.33 -18.70 40.58
CA ALA A 866 -2.28 -18.01 41.33
C ALA A 866 -2.52 -18.00 42.84
N SER A 867 -3.79 -17.98 43.28
CA SER A 867 -4.16 -18.02 44.70
C SER A 867 -3.75 -19.29 45.45
N THR A 868 -3.43 -20.39 44.75
CA THR A 868 -3.02 -21.66 45.35
C THR A 868 -1.51 -21.91 45.29
N TYR A 869 -0.73 -20.95 44.77
CA TYR A 869 0.71 -21.08 44.56
C TYR A 869 1.53 -20.42 45.67
N GLN A 870 2.64 -21.05 46.06
CA GLN A 870 3.60 -20.45 46.98
C GLN A 870 4.66 -19.68 46.19
N VAL A 871 4.94 -18.43 46.58
CA VAL A 871 5.93 -17.57 45.94
C VAL A 871 7.14 -17.38 46.85
N LEU A 872 8.33 -17.70 46.33
CA LEU A 872 9.62 -17.41 46.94
C LEU A 872 10.28 -16.27 46.15
N ARG A 873 10.74 -15.23 46.83
CA ARG A 873 11.35 -14.04 46.21
C ARG A 873 12.88 -14.18 46.23
N SER A 874 13.51 -14.04 45.07
CA SER A 874 14.97 -14.08 44.92
C SER A 874 15.57 -12.67 45.04
N ASP A 875 15.09 -11.72 44.22
CA ASP A 875 15.51 -10.32 44.25
C ASP A 875 14.33 -9.34 44.03
N GLU A 876 14.51 -8.18 43.41
CA GLU A 876 13.42 -7.22 43.10
C GLU A 876 12.57 -7.58 41.87
N VAL A 877 13.07 -8.46 41.01
CA VAL A 877 12.45 -8.82 39.72
C VAL A 877 12.27 -10.32 39.53
N GLU A 878 12.95 -11.17 40.29
CA GLU A 878 12.97 -12.63 40.10
C GLU A 878 12.41 -13.42 41.29
N PHE A 879 11.62 -14.44 40.97
CA PHE A 879 10.79 -15.22 41.88
C PHE A 879 10.80 -16.70 41.47
N GLU A 880 10.86 -17.62 42.42
CA GLU A 880 10.50 -19.02 42.20
C GLU A 880 9.06 -19.22 42.66
N VAL A 881 8.20 -19.73 41.79
CA VAL A 881 6.78 -19.99 42.09
C VAL A 881 6.55 -21.50 42.11
N LEU A 882 6.12 -22.00 43.26
CA LEU A 882 5.82 -23.41 43.50
C LEU A 882 4.34 -23.68 43.20
N SER A 883 4.11 -24.52 42.21
CA SER A 883 2.81 -25.09 41.85
C SER A 883 2.77 -26.58 42.21
N ALA A 884 1.62 -27.23 42.07
CA ALA A 884 1.42 -28.63 42.43
C ALA A 884 2.33 -29.59 41.63
N GLY A 885 3.49 -29.92 42.20
CA GLY A 885 4.50 -30.83 41.61
C GLY A 885 5.54 -30.16 40.70
N ARG A 886 5.61 -28.83 40.63
CA ARG A 886 6.57 -28.11 39.76
C ARG A 886 6.88 -26.71 40.27
N SER A 887 8.17 -26.34 40.30
CA SER A 887 8.57 -24.93 40.37
C SER A 887 8.74 -24.32 38.98
N ASP A 888 8.39 -23.04 38.85
CA ASP A 888 8.66 -22.23 37.66
C ASP A 888 9.25 -20.88 38.11
N ILE A 889 10.35 -20.49 37.47
CA ILE A 889 11.01 -19.20 37.68
C ILE A 889 10.24 -18.13 36.90
N VAL A 890 10.00 -17.00 37.54
CA VAL A 890 9.33 -15.81 36.99
C VAL A 890 10.25 -14.62 37.15
N ASN A 891 10.48 -13.88 36.06
CA ASN A 891 11.18 -12.61 36.09
C ASN A 891 10.27 -11.48 35.58
N ILE A 892 9.73 -10.68 36.51
CA ILE A 892 8.74 -9.64 36.22
C ILE A 892 9.36 -8.38 35.59
N GLY A 893 10.69 -8.21 35.66
CA GLY A 893 11.40 -7.13 34.97
C GLY A 893 11.58 -7.38 33.47
N THR A 894 11.66 -8.66 33.07
CA THR A 894 11.79 -9.10 31.66
C THR A 894 10.49 -9.65 31.07
N HIS A 895 9.38 -9.58 31.82
CA HIS A 895 8.07 -10.13 31.45
C HIS A 895 8.13 -11.62 31.06
N SER A 896 8.87 -12.42 31.84
CA SER A 896 9.19 -13.80 31.47
C SER A 896 8.91 -14.83 32.57
N CYS A 897 8.62 -16.06 32.16
CA CYS A 897 8.47 -17.23 33.03
C CYS A 897 9.02 -18.50 32.35
N SER A 898 9.56 -19.45 33.10
CA SER A 898 10.07 -20.74 32.57
C SER A 898 8.97 -21.62 31.94
N CYS A 899 7.70 -21.44 32.30
CA CYS A 899 6.57 -22.10 31.64
C CYS A 899 6.27 -21.54 30.22
N ARG A 900 6.96 -20.45 29.83
CA ARG A 900 6.85 -19.66 28.58
C ARG A 900 5.49 -19.05 28.22
N ASN A 901 4.42 -19.35 28.96
CA ASN A 901 3.08 -18.88 28.61
C ASN A 901 2.98 -17.34 28.50
N TRP A 902 3.61 -16.59 29.41
CA TRP A 902 3.58 -15.12 29.37
C TRP A 902 4.16 -14.58 28.05
N GLN A 903 5.34 -15.08 27.67
CA GLN A 903 6.06 -14.66 26.45
C GLN A 903 5.37 -15.12 25.15
N LEU A 904 4.68 -16.26 25.16
CA LEU A 904 4.04 -16.86 23.99
C LEU A 904 2.62 -16.33 23.73
N TYR A 905 1.90 -15.95 24.79
CA TYR A 905 0.51 -15.49 24.72
C TYR A 905 0.36 -13.97 24.93
N GLY A 906 1.33 -13.27 25.53
CA GLY A 906 1.26 -11.81 25.79
C GLY A 906 0.39 -11.43 27.00
N ILE A 907 -0.06 -12.41 27.79
CA ILE A 907 -0.85 -12.22 29.01
C ILE A 907 -0.11 -12.95 30.15
N PRO A 908 0.05 -12.35 31.35
CA PRO A 908 0.65 -13.03 32.50
C PRO A 908 0.02 -14.41 32.77
N CYS A 909 0.87 -15.43 32.91
CA CYS A 909 0.45 -16.76 33.35
C CYS A 909 0.17 -16.78 34.86
N SER A 910 -0.48 -17.82 35.38
CA SER A 910 -0.76 -17.92 36.83
C SER A 910 0.49 -17.82 37.72
N HIS A 911 1.65 -18.30 37.27
CA HIS A 911 2.91 -18.09 37.99
C HIS A 911 3.30 -16.59 38.02
N ALA A 912 3.19 -15.90 36.88
CA ALA A 912 3.48 -14.47 36.79
C ALA A 912 2.49 -13.63 37.61
N VAL A 913 1.20 -13.97 37.58
CA VAL A 913 0.16 -13.34 38.41
C VAL A 913 0.48 -13.52 39.90
N ALA A 914 0.88 -14.72 40.35
CA ALA A 914 1.26 -14.96 41.74
C ALA A 914 2.45 -14.05 42.17
N ALA A 915 3.50 -13.99 41.35
CA ALA A 915 4.65 -13.12 41.62
C ALA A 915 4.28 -11.62 41.67
N LEU A 916 3.49 -11.13 40.69
CA LEU A 916 3.05 -9.74 40.63
C LEU A 916 2.14 -9.36 41.82
N VAL A 917 1.21 -10.24 42.19
CA VAL A 917 0.33 -10.07 43.37
C VAL A 917 1.13 -10.05 44.67
N SER A 918 2.14 -10.91 44.81
CA SER A 918 3.05 -10.87 45.99
C SER A 918 3.78 -9.53 46.13
N CYS A 919 4.03 -8.84 45.01
CA CYS A 919 4.63 -7.51 44.95
C CYS A 919 3.63 -6.36 45.03
N LYS A 920 2.32 -6.63 45.20
CA LYS A 920 1.23 -5.65 45.14
C LYS A 920 1.21 -4.81 43.85
N LYS A 921 1.69 -5.36 42.73
CA LYS A 921 1.63 -4.71 41.42
C LYS A 921 0.28 -5.01 40.76
N ASP A 922 -0.28 -4.02 40.07
CA ASP A 922 -1.39 -4.25 39.15
C ASP A 922 -0.95 -5.25 38.06
N VAL A 923 -1.72 -6.32 37.86
CA VAL A 923 -1.44 -7.36 36.86
C VAL A 923 -1.91 -6.98 35.45
N TYR A 924 -2.86 -6.05 35.33
CA TYR A 924 -3.38 -5.60 34.05
C TYR A 924 -2.33 -4.79 33.28
N ALA A 925 -1.56 -3.93 33.98
CA ALA A 925 -0.41 -3.21 33.44
C ALA A 925 0.71 -4.10 32.83
N PHE A 926 0.71 -5.41 33.09
CA PHE A 926 1.69 -6.38 32.58
C PHE A 926 1.18 -7.23 31.38
N THR A 927 0.02 -6.85 30.82
CA THR A 927 -0.53 -7.42 29.58
C THR A 927 -0.07 -6.66 28.33
N GLU A 928 0.00 -7.36 27.20
CA GLU A 928 0.22 -6.73 25.90
C GLU A 928 -1.00 -5.89 25.47
N LYS A 929 -0.75 -4.66 25.03
CA LYS A 929 -1.82 -3.65 24.82
C LYS A 929 -2.88 -4.07 23.81
N CYS A 930 -2.52 -4.91 22.84
CA CYS A 930 -3.43 -5.46 21.82
C CYS A 930 -4.58 -6.32 22.38
N PHE A 931 -4.60 -6.65 23.68
CA PHE A 931 -5.73 -7.31 24.36
C PHE A 931 -6.67 -6.35 25.11
N THR A 932 -6.40 -5.04 25.12
CA THR A 932 -7.21 -4.08 25.88
C THR A 932 -8.51 -3.69 25.17
N VAL A 933 -9.54 -3.33 25.93
CA VAL A 933 -10.79 -2.77 25.38
C VAL A 933 -10.52 -1.47 24.62
N ALA A 934 -9.51 -0.69 25.03
CA ALA A 934 -9.06 0.51 24.31
C ALA A 934 -8.54 0.16 22.91
N ASN A 935 -7.66 -0.83 22.78
CA ASN A 935 -7.18 -1.32 21.48
C ASN A 935 -8.32 -1.94 20.64
N TYR A 936 -9.29 -2.64 21.25
CA TYR A 936 -10.47 -3.14 20.54
C TYR A 936 -11.31 -2.00 19.95
N ARG A 937 -11.57 -0.94 20.72
CA ARG A 937 -12.28 0.25 20.24
C ARG A 937 -11.51 0.95 19.11
N GLU A 938 -10.18 1.00 19.19
CA GLU A 938 -9.34 1.57 18.13
C GLU A 938 -9.29 0.71 16.85
N THR A 939 -9.44 -0.62 16.97
CA THR A 939 -9.63 -1.51 15.81
C THR A 939 -10.85 -1.12 14.96
N TYR A 940 -11.92 -0.60 15.59
CA TYR A 940 -13.21 -0.29 14.96
C TYR A 940 -13.57 1.21 15.00
N SER A 941 -12.61 2.10 15.28
CA SER A 941 -12.85 3.54 15.38
C SER A 941 -13.18 4.19 14.03
N GLN A 942 -12.65 3.63 12.94
CA GLN A 942 -12.91 4.08 11.58
C GLN A 942 -14.14 3.38 10.98
N GLU A 943 -14.85 4.07 10.09
CA GLU A 943 -16.04 3.56 9.41
C GLU A 943 -15.75 2.98 8.03
N ILE A 944 -16.61 2.06 7.60
CA ILE A 944 -16.73 1.63 6.21
C ILE A 944 -18.05 2.17 5.69
N HIS A 945 -18.00 3.21 4.87
CA HIS A 945 -19.18 3.89 4.34
C HIS A 945 -19.82 3.09 3.19
N PRO A 946 -21.15 3.22 2.97
CA PRO A 946 -21.83 2.61 1.83
C PRO A 946 -21.30 3.15 0.49
N ILE A 947 -21.31 2.30 -0.53
CA ILE A 947 -20.90 2.68 -1.90
C ILE A 947 -22.17 2.98 -2.72
N PRO A 948 -22.20 4.03 -3.56
CA PRO A 948 -23.41 4.41 -4.31
C PRO A 948 -23.98 3.33 -5.23
N GLY A 949 -25.28 3.43 -5.50
CA GLY A 949 -26.05 2.37 -6.15
C GLY A 949 -25.76 2.18 -7.65
N LYS A 950 -26.23 1.06 -8.22
CA LYS A 950 -25.90 0.60 -9.58
C LYS A 950 -26.30 1.58 -10.74
N ILE A 951 -26.97 2.69 -10.45
CA ILE A 951 -27.37 3.70 -11.43
C ILE A 951 -26.31 4.82 -11.57
N GLU A 952 -25.59 5.16 -10.50
CA GLU A 952 -24.77 6.39 -10.44
C GLU A 952 -23.42 6.23 -11.17
N TRP A 953 -22.66 5.18 -10.82
CA TRP A 953 -21.41 4.79 -11.50
C TRP A 953 -21.55 4.47 -13.01
N LYS A 954 -22.78 4.34 -13.53
CA LYS A 954 -23.08 4.12 -14.95
C LYS A 954 -23.14 5.44 -15.69
N ARG A 955 -23.82 6.44 -15.11
CA ARG A 955 -23.82 7.82 -15.64
C ARG A 955 -22.40 8.36 -15.73
N GLU A 956 -21.56 8.11 -14.73
CA GLU A 956 -20.12 8.47 -14.77
C GLU A 956 -19.33 7.72 -15.86
N ALA A 957 -19.73 6.50 -16.22
CA ALA A 957 -19.10 5.69 -17.28
C ALA A 957 -19.62 6.00 -18.69
N GLU A 958 -20.78 6.65 -18.80
CA GLU A 958 -21.46 7.02 -20.06
C GLU A 958 -21.20 8.49 -20.47
N MET A 959 -20.42 9.23 -19.67
CA MET A 959 -19.96 10.60 -19.99
C MET A 959 -19.03 10.60 -21.22
N PRO A 960 -19.27 11.45 -22.24
CA PRO A 960 -18.46 11.47 -23.46
C PRO A 960 -17.08 12.08 -23.20
N PHE A 961 -16.05 11.25 -23.33
CA PHE A 961 -14.66 11.67 -23.56
C PHE A 961 -14.22 11.19 -24.96
N ASP A 962 -13.21 11.86 -25.50
CA ASP A 962 -12.79 11.78 -26.91
C ASP A 962 -12.26 10.38 -27.34
N ASP A 963 -12.11 10.19 -28.67
CA ASP A 963 -12.06 8.97 -29.52
C ASP A 963 -11.14 7.76 -29.15
N ASP A 964 -10.93 7.42 -27.87
CA ASP A 964 -10.13 6.26 -27.41
C ASP A 964 -10.89 5.36 -26.41
N THR A 965 -12.09 4.89 -26.80
CA THR A 965 -13.00 4.18 -25.88
C THR A 965 -12.58 2.75 -25.50
N ASP A 966 -11.65 2.10 -26.21
CA ASP A 966 -11.27 0.71 -25.93
C ASP A 966 -10.13 0.55 -24.89
N THR A 967 -9.37 1.62 -24.59
CA THR A 967 -8.24 1.55 -23.63
C THR A 967 -8.66 1.44 -22.17
N ARG A 968 -9.91 1.80 -21.82
CA ARG A 968 -10.49 1.68 -20.46
C ARG A 968 -11.38 0.46 -20.25
N LEU A 969 -11.77 -0.25 -21.30
CA LEU A 969 -12.81 -1.29 -21.25
C LEU A 969 -12.26 -2.65 -20.78
N VAL A 970 -12.47 -3.01 -19.50
CA VAL A 970 -11.94 -4.26 -18.93
C VAL A 970 -12.77 -5.48 -19.31
N ARG A 971 -12.20 -6.33 -20.17
CA ARG A 971 -12.87 -7.51 -20.74
C ARG A 971 -12.71 -8.74 -19.81
N PRO A 972 -13.72 -9.64 -19.71
CA PRO A 972 -13.71 -10.78 -18.78
C PRO A 972 -12.63 -11.83 -19.13
N PRO A 973 -12.16 -12.67 -18.19
CA PRO A 973 -11.10 -13.66 -18.40
C PRO A 973 -11.26 -14.56 -19.64
N LYS A 974 -10.15 -15.10 -20.16
CA LYS A 974 -10.15 -16.02 -21.31
C LYS A 974 -10.70 -17.41 -20.95
N PHE A 975 -10.45 -17.88 -19.74
CA PHE A 975 -10.99 -19.16 -19.26
C PHE A 975 -12.50 -19.03 -18.95
N ARG A 976 -13.28 -20.04 -19.33
CA ARG A 976 -14.72 -20.13 -19.05
C ARG A 976 -15.04 -21.46 -18.39
N ARG A 977 -16.02 -21.45 -17.50
CA ARG A 977 -16.48 -22.67 -16.83
C ARG A 977 -17.14 -23.65 -17.83
N PRO A 978 -16.78 -24.95 -17.83
CA PRO A 978 -17.40 -25.95 -18.70
C PRO A 978 -18.92 -26.11 -18.50
N PRO A 979 -19.68 -26.55 -19.51
CA PRO A 979 -21.12 -26.80 -19.39
C PRO A 979 -21.43 -27.91 -18.36
N GLY A 980 -22.02 -27.55 -17.23
CA GLY A 980 -22.40 -28.52 -16.20
C GLY A 980 -22.92 -27.89 -14.91
N ARG A 981 -23.80 -28.61 -14.21
CA ARG A 981 -24.31 -28.23 -12.88
C ARG A 981 -23.13 -28.16 -11.88
N PRO A 982 -23.02 -27.12 -11.03
CA PRO A 982 -21.95 -27.07 -10.04
C PRO A 982 -22.18 -28.13 -8.97
N GLU A 983 -21.12 -28.84 -8.60
CA GLU A 983 -21.14 -29.62 -7.36
C GLU A 983 -21.29 -28.67 -6.16
N LYS A 984 -22.34 -28.91 -5.37
CA LYS A 984 -22.54 -28.26 -4.08
C LYS A 984 -22.27 -29.30 -2.99
N LYS A 985 -21.20 -29.12 -2.20
CA LYS A 985 -20.99 -29.89 -0.98
C LYS A 985 -22.24 -29.72 -0.11
N ARG A 986 -22.91 -30.83 0.21
CA ARG A 986 -23.92 -30.84 1.26
C ARG A 986 -23.18 -30.66 2.59
N ILE A 987 -23.53 -29.62 3.35
CA ILE A 987 -23.03 -29.47 4.72
C ILE A 987 -23.84 -30.44 5.59
N CYS A 988 -23.19 -31.48 6.09
CA CYS A 988 -23.75 -32.31 7.15
C CYS A 988 -23.33 -31.69 8.48
N VAL A 989 -24.25 -30.98 9.13
CA VAL A 989 -23.95 -30.21 10.36
C VAL A 989 -23.74 -31.14 11.57
N GLU A 990 -24.32 -32.33 11.56
CA GLU A 990 -24.15 -33.37 12.58
C GLU A 990 -22.81 -34.13 12.39
N TYR A 991 -21.72 -33.65 12.99
CA TYR A 991 -20.48 -34.43 13.11
C TYR A 991 -19.69 -34.25 14.43
N LEU A 992 -20.37 -33.87 15.52
CA LEU A 992 -19.80 -33.87 16.87
C LEU A 992 -20.32 -35.00 17.78
N ASN A 993 -21.53 -35.56 17.56
CA ASN A 993 -22.14 -36.60 18.40
C ASN A 993 -22.70 -37.79 17.61
N ARG A 994 -21.86 -38.47 16.80
CA ARG A 994 -22.14 -39.83 16.32
C ARG A 994 -20.88 -40.68 16.29
N GLU A 995 -20.94 -41.83 16.98
CA GLU A 995 -19.97 -42.90 16.82
C GLU A 995 -20.01 -43.44 15.37
N LYS A 996 -18.83 -43.72 14.81
CA LYS A 996 -18.73 -44.21 13.43
C LYS A 996 -18.91 -45.73 13.42
N HIS A 997 -20.14 -46.20 13.20
CA HIS A 997 -20.40 -47.62 12.91
C HIS A 997 -19.44 -48.14 11.84
N THR A 998 -18.70 -49.19 12.17
CA THR A 998 -17.71 -49.77 11.26
C THR A 998 -18.43 -50.56 10.18
N VAL A 999 -18.30 -50.12 8.92
CA VAL A 999 -18.97 -50.77 7.79
C VAL A 999 -18.30 -52.12 7.50
N HIS A 1000 -19.08 -53.20 7.43
CA HIS A 1000 -18.59 -54.54 7.13
C HIS A 1000 -18.90 -54.90 5.66
N CYS A 1001 -17.94 -55.49 4.97
CA CYS A 1001 -18.04 -55.78 3.54
C CYS A 1001 -18.79 -57.09 3.27
N SER A 1002 -20.01 -57.04 2.72
CA SER A 1002 -20.83 -58.22 2.37
C SER A 1002 -20.33 -59.07 1.17
N ARG A 1003 -19.01 -59.10 0.95
CA ARG A 1003 -18.29 -60.07 0.09
C ARG A 1003 -17.25 -60.88 0.88
N CYS A 1004 -16.65 -60.31 1.93
CA CYS A 1004 -15.60 -60.97 2.74
C CYS A 1004 -15.77 -60.82 4.26
N ASN A 1005 -16.88 -60.21 4.71
CA ASN A 1005 -17.21 -59.78 6.07
C ASN A 1005 -16.18 -58.90 6.81
N GLN A 1006 -15.04 -58.56 6.21
CA GLN A 1006 -14.06 -57.67 6.84
C GLN A 1006 -14.57 -56.23 6.94
N SER A 1007 -14.22 -55.57 8.05
CA SER A 1007 -14.56 -54.18 8.36
C SER A 1007 -13.75 -53.16 7.54
N GLY A 1008 -14.31 -51.97 7.34
CA GLY A 1008 -13.62 -50.78 6.83
C GLY A 1008 -13.78 -50.49 5.33
N HIS A 1009 -14.50 -51.33 4.58
CA HIS A 1009 -14.74 -51.10 3.15
C HIS A 1009 -16.10 -51.65 2.67
N TYR A 1010 -16.53 -51.22 1.48
CA TYR A 1010 -17.78 -51.66 0.85
C TYR A 1010 -17.55 -52.78 -0.17
N LYS A 1011 -18.59 -53.58 -0.46
CA LYS A 1011 -18.58 -54.66 -1.47
C LYS A 1011 -18.07 -54.21 -2.85
N THR A 1012 -18.35 -52.97 -3.25
CA THR A 1012 -17.90 -52.36 -4.52
C THR A 1012 -16.42 -51.97 -4.55
N THR A 1013 -15.77 -51.88 -3.38
CA THR A 1013 -14.34 -51.54 -3.21
C THR A 1013 -13.51 -52.73 -2.70
N CYS A 1014 -14.12 -53.92 -2.64
CA CYS A 1014 -13.50 -55.13 -2.11
C CYS A 1014 -12.54 -55.76 -3.13
N LYS A 1015 -11.27 -55.87 -2.75
CA LYS A 1015 -10.20 -56.50 -3.56
C LYS A 1015 -10.15 -58.04 -3.46
N ALA A 1016 -11.11 -58.67 -2.79
CA ALA A 1016 -11.24 -60.13 -2.83
C ALA A 1016 -11.84 -60.54 -4.18
N ASP A 1017 -11.09 -61.32 -4.96
CA ASP A 1017 -11.53 -61.82 -6.25
C ASP A 1017 -12.63 -62.86 -6.12
N THR A 1018 -13.55 -62.86 -7.09
CA THR A 1018 -14.60 -63.88 -7.19
C THR A 1018 -14.02 -65.16 -7.77
N MET A 1019 -13.72 -66.13 -6.90
CA MET A 1019 -13.66 -67.53 -7.32
C MET A 1019 -15.00 -67.90 -7.98
N LYS A 1020 -14.96 -68.23 -9.27
CA LYS A 1020 -16.03 -68.98 -9.91
C LYS A 1020 -15.90 -70.43 -9.45
N GLY A 1021 -16.67 -70.82 -8.43
CA GLY A 1021 -17.01 -72.23 -8.27
C GLY A 1021 -17.80 -72.66 -9.51
N GLY A 1022 -17.23 -73.58 -10.29
CA GLY A 1022 -17.96 -74.20 -11.40
C GLY A 1022 -19.07 -75.10 -10.86
N ILE A 1023 -20.16 -75.20 -11.61
CA ILE A 1023 -21.00 -76.40 -11.53
C ILE A 1023 -20.32 -77.42 -12.44
N GLU A 1024 -19.95 -78.57 -11.88
CA GLU A 1024 -19.73 -79.78 -12.68
C GLU A 1024 -20.27 -80.99 -11.88
N GLN A 1025 -20.33 -82.15 -12.52
CA GLN A 1025 -21.28 -83.20 -12.17
C GLN A 1025 -20.68 -84.30 -11.28
N TYR A 1026 -21.58 -85.00 -10.58
CA TYR A 1026 -21.37 -86.17 -9.69
C TYR A 1026 -20.80 -85.87 -8.29
#